data_AF-A0A7U7TLB4-F1
#
_entry.id   AF-A0A7U7TLB4-F1
#
_cell.length_a   1.000
_cell.length_b   1.000
_cell.length_c   1.000
_cell.angle_alpha   90.00
_cell.angle_beta   90.00
_cell.angle_gamma   90.00
#
_symmetry.space_group_name_H-M   'P 1'
#
loop_
_entity.id
_entity.type
_entity.pdbx_description
1 polymer ?
#
loop_
_entity_poly.entity_id
_entity_poly.type
_entity_poly.pdbx_seq_one_letter_code
_entity_poly.pdbx_strand_id
1 'polypeptide(L)'
;MKNRLAYIFNAFFILIFGYLLCISIFKPLEISFNHPSIFILFSAAALLVLIGFYQFSTRLNTKGDGVITIFLVSLIILTQIYLLFSLQMNSYADAFLIKGEALNMLSNGGHATTQNYFLMYPNNIFITIIRYWLYSVGGTLGITNTYLLESAFLFVCMNITIFVLYWIVRKENGNKFGNIYLLIVLFCVPLFGYIWYFYTDTLVLPFTALIALFYYLYTKSSKWWYFIIIGLLFAVGYQIKPNIIILLPAMLIHLCFIRNWRKILLNTVIVAICFFGLSTVFTPIAESYDFKKDPTIEFPQTHWIMMGLGDPAGRYNSNDVAYTSQFKTKEEKEEANIEKIKERIEEHGPLGLIKLFDNKVLNTWTDGTRAYTWYVNAALDYPAPYDYFFGDKRVVTELPAQLFHIINLFLICLGALRFYKKREFDMSFFVNISLVGVWLFRLFWEANQRYIMFITPLMILSSIYGFKFIVESLYTKKFDLKKGLRKGFLIASFCVFLLSTVAFAFIGNSVAGESQDINKYLVKQSYAHIDLPVTSKQIVKQTFNVDSPFNSIQIAVLKEPDEASKYRLKVVDKTNKKDIYDEVIAGSDFVEATNYQINVNEKPKGKTEYVIEVYQVENKNPEKPLVLGTYTPDAVDLYPYGALYVNGVKKEKQDMGFTVSHVASEPIIPKYVSAIFDLGVIIIFAGTYYVFRRKTGDNR
;
A
#
# COMPACT_ATOMS: atom_id res chain seq x y z
N MET A 1 -12.18 -11.28 37.53
CA MET A 1 -12.43 -10.09 36.68
C MET A 1 -11.65 -10.11 35.36
N LYS A 2 -10.30 -10.16 35.37
CA LYS A 2 -9.47 -10.13 34.14
C LYS A 2 -9.87 -11.12 33.04
N ASN A 3 -10.09 -12.39 33.37
CA ASN A 3 -10.49 -13.39 32.36
C ASN A 3 -11.86 -13.09 31.75
N ARG A 4 -12.84 -12.59 32.52
CA ARG A 4 -14.16 -12.20 31.99
C ARG A 4 -14.03 -11.05 31.00
N LEU A 5 -13.27 -10.01 31.34
CA LEU A 5 -12.99 -8.89 30.44
C LEU A 5 -12.31 -9.38 29.15
N ALA A 6 -11.32 -10.27 29.28
CA ALA A 6 -10.63 -10.83 28.13
C ALA A 6 -11.52 -11.73 27.26
N TYR A 7 -12.48 -12.46 27.84
CA TYR A 7 -13.47 -13.22 27.06
C TYR A 7 -14.39 -12.30 26.26
N ILE A 8 -14.89 -11.24 26.87
CA ILE A 8 -15.73 -10.23 26.19
C ILE A 8 -14.94 -9.57 25.07
N PHE A 9 -13.69 -9.16 25.36
CA PHE A 9 -12.81 -8.57 24.37
C PHE A 9 -12.54 -9.52 23.19
N ASN A 10 -12.20 -10.79 23.42
CA ASN A 10 -11.96 -11.72 22.32
C ASN A 10 -13.24 -12.03 21.52
N ALA A 11 -14.41 -12.07 22.16
CA ALA A 11 -15.68 -12.23 21.45
C ALA A 11 -15.94 -11.05 20.51
N PHE A 12 -15.78 -9.83 21.02
CA PHE A 12 -15.88 -8.60 20.24
C PHE A 12 -14.84 -8.53 19.12
N PHE A 13 -13.60 -8.91 19.40
CA PHE A 13 -12.52 -9.00 18.43
C PHE A 13 -12.88 -9.94 17.28
N ILE A 14 -13.35 -11.16 17.58
CA ILE A 14 -13.75 -12.14 16.58
C ILE A 14 -14.94 -11.63 15.77
N LEU A 15 -15.89 -10.93 16.38
CA LEU A 15 -17.01 -10.32 15.66
C LEU A 15 -16.53 -9.27 14.65
N ILE A 16 -15.65 -8.35 15.06
CA ILE A 16 -15.08 -7.33 14.16
C ILE A 16 -14.24 -7.98 13.07
N PHE A 17 -13.23 -8.77 13.43
CA PHE A 17 -12.31 -9.33 12.44
C PHE A 17 -12.95 -10.42 11.58
N GLY A 18 -13.98 -11.09 12.10
CA GLY A 18 -14.86 -11.96 11.33
C GLY A 18 -15.73 -11.19 10.33
N TYR A 19 -16.24 -10.01 10.73
CA TYR A 19 -16.90 -9.09 9.81
C TYR A 19 -15.95 -8.62 8.71
N LEU A 20 -14.76 -8.13 9.06
CA LEU A 20 -13.69 -7.75 8.12
C LEU A 20 -13.37 -8.88 7.14
N LEU A 21 -13.20 -10.10 7.65
CA LEU A 21 -12.97 -11.27 6.81
C LEU A 21 -14.09 -11.49 5.80
N CYS A 22 -15.36 -11.38 6.22
CA CYS A 22 -16.50 -11.55 5.33
C CYS A 22 -16.52 -10.46 4.25
N ILE A 23 -16.40 -9.18 4.62
CA ILE A 23 -16.44 -8.10 3.63
C ILE A 23 -15.23 -8.13 2.69
N SER A 24 -14.03 -8.55 3.14
CA SER A 24 -12.89 -8.73 2.25
C SER A 24 -13.10 -9.87 1.23
N ILE A 25 -14.00 -10.81 1.49
CA ILE A 25 -14.38 -11.87 0.54
C ILE A 25 -15.50 -11.40 -0.40
N PHE A 26 -16.54 -10.74 0.13
CA PHE A 26 -17.76 -10.44 -0.62
C PHE A 26 -17.78 -9.05 -1.27
N LYS A 27 -16.97 -8.12 -0.76
CA LYS A 27 -16.88 -6.73 -1.21
C LYS A 27 -15.42 -6.23 -1.19
N PRO A 28 -14.46 -6.93 -1.83
CA PRO A 28 -13.09 -6.42 -1.93
C PRO A 28 -13.06 -5.10 -2.72
N LEU A 29 -12.22 -4.18 -2.27
CA LEU A 29 -12.01 -2.89 -2.91
C LEU A 29 -10.78 -2.92 -3.84
N GLU A 30 -10.88 -2.28 -5.00
CA GLU A 30 -9.78 -2.11 -5.99
C GLU A 30 -9.20 -3.43 -6.52
N ILE A 31 -10.06 -4.44 -6.74
CA ILE A 31 -9.64 -5.74 -7.31
C ILE A 31 -10.35 -5.97 -8.63
N SER A 32 -9.57 -6.17 -9.68
CA SER A 32 -10.05 -6.45 -11.03
C SER A 32 -10.84 -7.76 -11.14
N PHE A 33 -10.51 -8.78 -10.34
CA PHE A 33 -11.15 -10.09 -10.32
C PHE A 33 -11.82 -10.39 -8.98
N ASN A 34 -13.14 -10.21 -8.90
CA ASN A 34 -13.92 -10.34 -7.66
C ASN A 34 -14.94 -11.49 -7.72
N HIS A 35 -14.51 -12.69 -7.34
CA HIS A 35 -15.37 -13.86 -7.20
C HIS A 35 -15.25 -14.46 -5.80
N PRO A 36 -16.24 -14.24 -4.90
CA PRO A 36 -16.20 -14.72 -3.52
C PRO A 36 -15.95 -16.23 -3.38
N SER A 37 -16.54 -17.04 -4.27
CA SER A 37 -16.34 -18.49 -4.29
C SER A 37 -14.89 -18.89 -4.60
N ILE A 38 -14.24 -18.17 -5.52
CA ILE A 38 -12.82 -18.38 -5.86
C ILE A 38 -11.94 -17.99 -4.68
N PHE A 39 -12.20 -16.85 -4.04
CA PHE A 39 -11.42 -16.46 -2.86
C PHE A 39 -11.52 -17.50 -1.74
N ILE A 40 -12.72 -17.96 -1.40
CA ILE A 40 -12.92 -18.99 -0.37
C ILE A 40 -12.16 -20.27 -0.74
N LEU A 41 -12.31 -20.74 -1.98
CA LEU A 41 -11.68 -21.97 -2.46
C LEU A 41 -10.15 -21.88 -2.45
N PHE A 42 -9.58 -20.82 -3.00
CA PHE A 42 -8.14 -20.63 -3.09
C PHE A 42 -7.50 -20.31 -1.74
N SER A 43 -8.18 -19.57 -0.86
CA SER A 43 -7.71 -19.39 0.52
C SER A 43 -7.70 -20.72 1.29
N ALA A 44 -8.71 -21.58 1.09
CA ALA A 44 -8.72 -22.92 1.69
C ALA A 44 -7.58 -23.80 1.15
N ALA A 45 -7.34 -23.78 -0.17
CA ALA A 45 -6.24 -24.51 -0.79
C ALA A 45 -4.87 -24.03 -0.31
N ALA A 46 -4.65 -22.71 -0.28
CA ALA A 46 -3.42 -22.11 0.23
C ALA A 46 -3.18 -22.46 1.72
N LEU A 47 -4.24 -22.45 2.55
CA LEU A 47 -4.13 -22.89 3.94
C LEU A 47 -3.75 -24.37 4.06
N LEU A 48 -4.31 -25.24 3.23
CA LEU A 48 -3.91 -26.65 3.18
C LEU A 48 -2.45 -26.79 2.73
N VAL A 49 -1.98 -26.01 1.76
CA VAL A 49 -0.56 -25.98 1.37
C VAL A 49 0.33 -25.54 2.53
N LEU A 50 -0.05 -24.51 3.30
CA LEU A 50 0.70 -24.10 4.50
C LEU A 50 0.76 -25.22 5.56
N ILE A 51 -0.36 -25.91 5.80
CA ILE A 51 -0.43 -27.05 6.72
C ILE A 51 0.46 -28.20 6.21
N GLY A 52 0.41 -28.48 4.90
CA GLY A 52 1.24 -29.47 4.22
C GLY A 52 2.73 -29.19 4.34
N PHE A 53 3.11 -27.94 4.09
CA PHE A 53 4.48 -27.47 4.24
C PHE A 53 4.96 -27.60 5.69
N TYR A 54 4.13 -27.23 6.68
CA TYR A 54 4.45 -27.44 8.09
C TYR A 54 4.64 -28.93 8.40
N GLN A 55 3.71 -29.77 7.96
CA GLN A 55 3.82 -31.22 8.15
C GLN A 55 5.08 -31.80 7.51
N PHE A 56 5.43 -31.36 6.30
CA PHE A 56 6.65 -31.75 5.64
C PHE A 56 7.88 -31.33 6.47
N SER A 57 7.92 -30.08 6.94
CA SER A 57 9.04 -29.59 7.74
C SER A 57 9.20 -30.35 9.07
N THR A 58 8.11 -30.83 9.69
CA THR A 58 8.21 -31.68 10.91
C THR A 58 9.02 -32.96 10.72
N ARG A 59 9.18 -33.44 9.49
CA ARG A 59 9.99 -34.63 9.15
C ARG A 59 11.47 -34.32 9.00
N LEU A 60 11.83 -33.04 8.94
CA LEU A 60 13.21 -32.59 8.82
C LEU A 60 13.84 -32.42 10.20
N ASN A 61 15.15 -32.66 10.24
CA ASN A 61 15.97 -32.32 11.39
C ASN A 61 16.28 -30.81 11.42
N THR A 62 17.02 -30.37 12.44
CA THR A 62 17.40 -28.96 12.61
C THR A 62 18.22 -28.39 11.44
N LYS A 63 19.05 -29.22 10.78
CA LYS A 63 19.80 -28.82 9.58
C LYS A 63 18.84 -28.55 8.41
N GLY A 64 17.86 -29.42 8.19
CA GLY A 64 16.83 -29.24 7.17
C GLY A 64 15.97 -27.99 7.41
N ASP A 65 15.57 -27.74 8.66
CA ASP A 65 14.89 -26.49 9.03
C ASP A 65 15.72 -25.25 8.68
N GLY A 66 17.04 -25.31 8.90
CA GLY A 66 17.99 -24.25 8.54
C GLY A 66 18.14 -24.04 7.04
N VAL A 67 18.18 -25.10 6.24
CA VAL A 67 18.20 -25.02 4.77
C VAL A 67 16.93 -24.34 4.25
N ILE A 68 15.76 -24.71 4.79
CA ILE A 68 14.48 -24.04 4.45
C ILE A 68 14.53 -22.56 4.82
N THR A 69 15.02 -22.22 6.02
CA THR A 69 15.18 -20.82 6.42
C THR A 69 16.04 -20.07 5.40
N ILE A 70 17.23 -20.58 5.06
CA ILE A 70 18.14 -19.92 4.12
C ILE A 70 17.47 -19.74 2.76
N PHE A 71 16.82 -20.78 2.24
CA PHE A 71 16.09 -20.70 0.98
C PHE A 71 15.01 -19.62 0.98
N LEU A 72 14.15 -19.58 2.01
CA LEU A 72 13.08 -18.58 2.12
C LEU A 72 13.63 -17.16 2.28
N VAL A 73 14.67 -16.98 3.10
CA VAL A 73 15.35 -15.69 3.28
C VAL A 73 15.96 -15.23 1.95
N SER A 74 16.70 -16.10 1.27
CA SER A 74 17.29 -15.80 -0.04
C SER A 74 16.21 -15.42 -1.04
N LEU A 75 15.09 -16.13 -1.07
CA LEU A 75 14.00 -15.83 -2.00
C LEU A 75 13.37 -14.45 -1.73
N ILE A 76 13.12 -14.10 -0.47
CA ILE A 76 12.62 -12.77 -0.09
C ILE A 76 13.61 -11.68 -0.53
N ILE A 77 14.88 -11.82 -0.16
CA ILE A 77 15.93 -10.83 -0.42
C ILE A 77 16.15 -10.67 -1.93
N LEU A 78 16.30 -11.76 -2.67
CA LEU A 78 16.54 -11.72 -4.11
C LEU A 78 15.34 -11.14 -4.87
N THR A 79 14.11 -11.45 -4.44
CA THR A 79 12.91 -10.83 -5.01
C THR A 79 12.93 -9.33 -4.81
N GLN A 80 13.20 -8.85 -3.59
CA GLN A 80 13.26 -7.41 -3.33
C GLN A 80 14.40 -6.71 -4.09
N ILE A 81 15.58 -7.35 -4.19
CA ILE A 81 16.70 -6.83 -4.99
C ILE A 81 16.31 -6.71 -6.46
N TYR A 82 15.68 -7.75 -7.03
CA TYR A 82 15.18 -7.70 -8.40
C TYR A 82 14.20 -6.52 -8.60
N LEU A 83 13.21 -6.39 -7.71
CA LEU A 83 12.20 -5.34 -7.82
C LEU A 83 12.80 -3.93 -7.73
N LEU A 84 13.74 -3.72 -6.80
CA LEU A 84 14.46 -2.47 -6.63
C LEU A 84 15.19 -2.00 -7.89
N PHE A 85 15.73 -2.92 -8.70
CA PHE A 85 16.37 -2.57 -9.98
C PHE A 85 15.41 -2.57 -11.17
N SER A 86 14.19 -3.10 -11.00
CA SER A 86 13.27 -3.31 -12.12
C SER A 86 12.44 -2.08 -12.51
N LEU A 87 12.17 -1.16 -11.59
CA LEU A 87 11.32 0.01 -11.82
C LEU A 87 11.88 1.26 -11.14
N GLN A 88 11.70 2.40 -11.79
CA GLN A 88 11.93 3.72 -11.22
C GLN A 88 10.60 4.48 -11.23
N MET A 89 9.97 4.54 -10.07
CA MET A 89 8.62 5.06 -9.94
C MET A 89 8.59 6.39 -9.21
N ASN A 90 7.77 7.30 -9.70
CA ASN A 90 7.36 8.50 -8.98
C ASN A 90 6.09 8.20 -8.18
N SER A 91 6.12 8.67 -6.93
CA SER A 91 4.98 8.65 -6.03
C SER A 91 4.05 9.83 -6.31
N TYR A 92 2.78 9.66 -5.98
CA TYR A 92 1.76 10.71 -6.03
C TYR A 92 1.47 11.32 -4.65
N ALA A 93 0.64 12.37 -4.63
CA ALA A 93 0.21 13.09 -3.43
C ALA A 93 1.38 13.63 -2.60
N ASP A 94 1.27 13.59 -1.28
CA ASP A 94 2.27 14.07 -0.31
C ASP A 94 3.70 13.60 -0.60
N ALA A 95 3.85 12.36 -1.08
CA ALA A 95 5.15 11.75 -1.34
C ALA A 95 5.88 12.40 -2.53
N PHE A 96 5.15 13.04 -3.44
CA PHE A 96 5.69 13.85 -4.53
C PHE A 96 6.28 15.16 -4.00
N LEU A 97 5.52 15.89 -3.18
CA LEU A 97 5.91 17.19 -2.63
C LEU A 97 7.16 17.09 -1.72
N ILE A 98 7.24 16.05 -0.89
CA ILE A 98 8.44 15.82 -0.06
C ILE A 98 9.66 15.40 -0.90
N LYS A 99 9.47 14.83 -2.11
CA LYS A 99 10.56 14.53 -3.04
C LYS A 99 11.13 15.83 -3.59
N GLY A 100 10.23 16.68 -4.09
CA GLY A 100 10.58 17.96 -4.66
C GLY A 100 11.36 18.82 -3.68
N GLU A 101 10.85 18.94 -2.45
CA GLU A 101 11.52 19.73 -1.43
C GLU A 101 12.88 19.15 -1.02
N ALA A 102 13.02 17.83 -0.87
CA ALA A 102 14.31 17.23 -0.54
C ALA A 102 15.38 17.46 -1.63
N LEU A 103 14.99 17.50 -2.91
CA LEU A 103 15.89 17.86 -4.01
C LEU A 103 16.24 19.35 -4.00
N ASN A 104 15.28 20.23 -3.71
CA ASN A 104 15.55 21.65 -3.57
C ASN A 104 16.50 21.93 -2.41
N MET A 105 16.27 21.31 -1.24
CA MET A 105 17.17 21.37 -0.09
C MET A 105 18.58 20.94 -0.48
N LEU A 106 18.73 19.85 -1.25
CA LEU A 106 20.05 19.40 -1.74
C LEU A 106 20.75 20.47 -2.58
N SER A 107 20.01 21.20 -3.42
CA SER A 107 20.55 22.31 -4.23
C SER A 107 20.81 23.59 -3.43
N ASN A 108 20.13 23.76 -2.28
CA ASN A 108 20.12 24.97 -1.45
C ASN A 108 20.88 24.77 -0.12
N GLY A 109 21.94 23.96 -0.12
CA GLY A 109 22.80 23.77 1.06
C GLY A 109 22.13 23.11 2.27
N GLY A 110 21.03 22.39 2.05
CA GLY A 110 20.21 21.75 3.08
C GLY A 110 18.98 22.55 3.51
N HIS A 111 18.83 23.80 3.07
CA HIS A 111 17.77 24.68 3.56
C HIS A 111 16.48 24.58 2.74
N ALA A 112 15.35 24.52 3.43
CA ALA A 112 14.03 24.45 2.80
C ALA A 112 13.72 25.73 2.00
N THR A 113 13.14 25.53 0.81
CA THR A 113 12.85 26.55 -0.20
C THR A 113 11.35 26.82 -0.33
N THR A 114 10.51 25.79 -0.20
CA THR A 114 9.05 25.91 -0.31
C THR A 114 8.40 25.63 1.04
N GLN A 115 7.60 26.58 1.54
CA GLN A 115 7.05 26.50 2.89
C GLN A 115 5.54 26.18 2.90
N ASN A 116 4.77 26.60 1.91
CA ASN A 116 3.29 26.58 1.96
C ASN A 116 2.69 25.22 2.33
N TYR A 117 3.19 24.14 1.72
CA TYR A 117 2.74 22.78 2.02
C TYR A 117 3.13 22.34 3.44
N PHE A 118 4.37 22.61 3.87
CA PHE A 118 4.90 22.17 5.16
C PHE A 118 4.37 23.00 6.34
N LEU A 119 3.95 24.24 6.09
CA LEU A 119 3.21 25.06 7.06
C LEU A 119 1.83 24.45 7.34
N MET A 120 1.16 23.93 6.30
CA MET A 120 -0.13 23.26 6.43
C MET A 120 0.01 21.85 7.05
N TYR A 121 1.01 21.09 6.62
CA TYR A 121 1.26 19.69 6.99
C TYR A 121 2.65 19.48 7.62
N PRO A 122 2.91 20.02 8.82
CA PRO A 122 4.23 19.95 9.45
C PRO A 122 4.66 18.51 9.79
N ASN A 123 3.72 17.56 9.87
CA ASN A 123 4.00 16.14 10.06
C ASN A 123 4.82 15.51 8.91
N ASN A 124 4.95 16.18 7.75
CA ASN A 124 5.77 15.71 6.63
C ASN A 124 7.20 16.27 6.66
N ILE A 125 7.54 17.17 7.58
CA ILE A 125 8.88 17.79 7.65
C ILE A 125 9.96 16.76 7.96
N PHE A 126 9.75 15.94 9.01
CA PHE A 126 10.78 14.99 9.47
C PHE A 126 11.16 13.96 8.39
N ILE A 127 10.18 13.42 7.67
CA ILE A 127 10.44 12.48 6.56
C ILE A 127 11.12 13.15 5.36
N THR A 128 10.90 14.45 5.16
CA THR A 128 11.58 15.24 4.12
C THR A 128 13.06 15.42 4.47
N ILE A 129 13.36 15.70 5.73
CA ILE A 129 14.75 15.78 6.23
C ILE A 129 15.45 14.42 6.10
N ILE A 130 14.77 13.30 6.43
CA ILE A 130 15.31 11.96 6.21
C ILE A 130 15.65 11.74 4.72
N ARG A 131 14.75 12.15 3.82
CA ARG A 131 14.92 12.02 2.38
C ARG A 131 16.09 12.88 1.86
N TYR A 132 16.21 14.11 2.35
CA TYR A 132 17.36 14.99 2.08
C TYR A 132 18.67 14.31 2.48
N TRP A 133 18.77 13.76 3.69
CA TRP A 133 19.98 13.07 4.15
C TRP A 133 20.30 11.83 3.32
N LEU A 134 19.27 11.08 2.91
CA LEU A 134 19.45 9.95 2.01
C LEU A 134 20.10 10.38 0.69
N TYR A 135 19.65 11.48 0.10
CA TYR A 135 20.23 12.02 -1.13
C TYR A 135 21.62 12.63 -0.92
N SER A 136 21.82 13.37 0.18
CA SER A 136 23.11 13.98 0.52
C SER A 136 24.19 12.92 0.70
N VAL A 137 23.91 11.86 1.47
CA VAL A 137 24.83 10.74 1.67
C VAL A 137 25.06 10.00 0.36
N GLY A 138 23.99 9.74 -0.41
CA GLY A 138 24.10 9.14 -1.74
C GLY A 138 25.02 9.94 -2.66
N GLY A 139 24.87 11.27 -2.70
CA GLY A 139 25.71 12.17 -3.48
C GLY A 139 27.18 12.13 -3.04
N THR A 140 27.46 12.10 -1.73
CA THR A 140 28.83 11.91 -1.22
C THR A 140 29.45 10.58 -1.64
N LEU A 141 28.63 9.53 -1.80
CA LEU A 141 29.06 8.21 -2.29
C LEU A 141 29.06 8.10 -3.83
N GLY A 142 28.73 9.17 -4.56
CA GLY A 142 28.67 9.17 -6.02
C GLY A 142 27.41 8.54 -6.61
N ILE A 143 26.38 8.25 -5.80
CA ILE A 143 25.10 7.68 -6.23
C ILE A 143 24.12 8.82 -6.51
N THR A 144 23.85 9.08 -7.79
CA THR A 144 22.91 10.14 -8.23
C THR A 144 21.48 9.63 -8.50
N ASN A 145 21.29 8.31 -8.62
CA ASN A 145 19.97 7.72 -8.82
C ASN A 145 19.17 7.71 -7.51
N THR A 146 18.30 8.71 -7.35
CA THR A 146 17.46 8.89 -6.16
C THR A 146 16.41 7.80 -5.99
N TYR A 147 15.87 7.24 -7.08
CA TYR A 147 14.91 6.12 -7.03
C TYR A 147 15.53 4.86 -6.43
N LEU A 148 16.78 4.57 -6.82
CA LEU A 148 17.55 3.45 -6.28
C LEU A 148 17.85 3.65 -4.79
N LEU A 149 18.29 4.86 -4.39
CA LEU A 149 18.56 5.19 -2.98
C LEU A 149 17.31 4.99 -2.12
N GLU A 150 16.16 5.49 -2.58
CA GLU A 150 14.88 5.33 -1.89
C GLU A 150 14.50 3.86 -1.75
N SER A 151 14.48 3.12 -2.86
CA SER A 151 14.09 1.70 -2.86
C SER A 151 15.05 0.87 -1.98
N ALA A 152 16.35 1.19 -1.97
CA ALA A 152 17.34 0.56 -1.11
C ALA A 152 17.10 0.87 0.38
N PHE A 153 16.73 2.11 0.71
CA PHE A 153 16.37 2.48 2.08
C PHE A 153 15.12 1.73 2.55
N LEU A 154 14.09 1.63 1.70
CA LEU A 154 12.88 0.89 2.01
C LEU A 154 13.14 -0.61 2.14
N PHE A 155 14.00 -1.17 1.29
CA PHE A 155 14.51 -2.53 1.43
C PHE A 155 15.11 -2.77 2.82
N VAL A 156 15.92 -1.85 3.35
CA VAL A 156 16.47 -1.95 4.71
C VAL A 156 15.37 -1.87 5.77
N CYS A 157 14.45 -0.90 5.68
CA CYS A 157 13.33 -0.75 6.61
C CYS A 157 12.47 -2.02 6.69
N MET A 158 12.13 -2.60 5.54
CA MET A 158 11.34 -3.83 5.44
C MET A 158 12.09 -5.03 6.02
N ASN A 159 13.39 -5.18 5.74
CA ASN A 159 14.16 -6.32 6.25
C ASN A 159 14.40 -6.26 7.75
N ILE A 160 14.65 -5.07 8.32
CA ILE A 160 14.67 -4.90 9.79
C ILE A 160 13.35 -5.40 10.38
N THR A 161 12.22 -4.98 9.80
CA THR A 161 10.88 -5.38 10.23
C THR A 161 10.67 -6.90 10.16
N ILE A 162 10.95 -7.49 8.99
CA ILE A 162 10.75 -8.92 8.73
C ILE A 162 11.59 -9.77 9.68
N PHE A 163 12.88 -9.46 9.82
CA PHE A 163 13.79 -10.31 10.59
C PHE A 163 13.66 -10.14 12.11
N VAL A 164 13.30 -8.94 12.58
CA VAL A 164 12.97 -8.72 14.00
C VAL A 164 11.76 -9.57 14.40
N LEU A 165 10.68 -9.54 13.62
CA LEU A 165 9.48 -10.32 13.92
C LEU A 165 9.70 -11.83 13.71
N TYR A 166 10.46 -12.24 12.68
CA TYR A 166 10.91 -13.62 12.52
C TYR A 166 11.67 -14.13 13.75
N TRP A 167 12.55 -13.29 14.32
CA TRP A 167 13.27 -13.63 15.54
C TRP A 167 12.31 -13.85 16.72
N ILE A 168 11.30 -12.98 16.91
CA ILE A 168 10.28 -13.15 17.95
C ILE A 168 9.53 -14.48 17.75
N VAL A 169 9.05 -14.75 16.53
CA VAL A 169 8.33 -16.00 16.20
C VAL A 169 9.20 -17.22 16.49
N ARG A 170 10.47 -17.20 16.09
CA ARG A 170 11.39 -18.30 16.35
C ARG A 170 11.64 -18.53 17.83
N LYS A 171 11.77 -17.47 18.62
CA LYS A 171 11.99 -17.59 20.06
C LYS A 171 10.75 -18.12 20.78
N GLU A 172 9.55 -17.69 20.39
CA GLU A 172 8.30 -18.10 21.04
C GLU A 172 7.74 -19.43 20.56
N ASN A 173 7.94 -19.77 19.29
CA ASN A 173 7.26 -20.90 18.65
C ASN A 173 8.22 -21.91 18.02
N GLY A 174 9.49 -21.56 17.85
CA GLY A 174 10.51 -22.44 17.29
C GLY A 174 10.72 -22.27 15.78
N ASN A 175 11.76 -22.91 15.25
CA ASN A 175 12.23 -22.72 13.87
C ASN A 175 11.17 -22.99 12.81
N LYS A 176 10.34 -24.03 13.00
CA LYS A 176 9.30 -24.42 12.04
C LYS A 176 8.24 -23.34 11.85
N PHE A 177 7.80 -22.70 12.94
CA PHE A 177 6.89 -21.55 12.86
C PHE A 177 7.59 -20.31 12.31
N GLY A 178 8.90 -20.15 12.54
CA GLY A 178 9.71 -19.15 11.85
C GLY A 178 9.69 -19.33 10.33
N ASN A 179 9.82 -20.57 9.83
CA ASN A 179 9.73 -20.87 8.40
C ASN A 179 8.32 -20.60 7.85
N ILE A 180 7.26 -20.90 8.61
CA ILE A 180 5.88 -20.51 8.23
C ILE A 180 5.74 -18.99 8.16
N TYR A 181 6.31 -18.26 9.12
CA TYR A 181 6.32 -16.79 9.08
C TYR A 181 7.00 -16.25 7.82
N LEU A 182 8.19 -16.74 7.48
CA LEU A 182 8.87 -16.32 6.24
C LEU A 182 8.07 -16.67 4.99
N LEU A 183 7.43 -17.84 4.97
CA LEU A 183 6.58 -18.25 3.86
C LEU A 183 5.36 -17.32 3.72
N ILE A 184 4.71 -16.92 4.81
CA ILE A 184 3.60 -15.95 4.78
C ILE A 184 4.09 -14.57 4.32
N VAL A 185 5.27 -14.12 4.76
CA VAL A 185 5.89 -12.86 4.31
C VAL A 185 6.13 -12.86 2.80
N LEU A 186 6.62 -13.98 2.24
CA LEU A 186 6.87 -14.12 0.80
C LEU A 186 5.61 -13.89 -0.05
N PHE A 187 4.43 -14.22 0.48
CA PHE A 187 3.14 -14.00 -0.21
C PHE A 187 2.45 -12.68 0.20
N CYS A 188 3.06 -11.88 1.06
CA CYS A 188 2.56 -10.55 1.40
C CYS A 188 2.92 -9.55 0.30
N VAL A 189 2.22 -9.63 -0.85
CA VAL A 189 2.44 -8.79 -2.05
C VAL A 189 2.62 -7.29 -1.73
N PRO A 190 1.85 -6.67 -0.80
CA PRO A 190 2.05 -5.26 -0.49
C PRO A 190 3.44 -4.93 0.06
N LEU A 191 4.13 -5.84 0.76
CA LEU A 191 5.51 -5.59 1.19
C LEU A 191 6.46 -5.45 -0.01
N PHE A 192 6.12 -6.03 -1.16
CA PHE A 192 6.90 -5.91 -2.38
C PHE A 192 6.46 -4.70 -3.21
N GLY A 193 5.16 -4.45 -3.39
CA GLY A 193 4.66 -3.29 -4.14
C GLY A 193 5.05 -1.94 -3.53
N TYR A 194 5.16 -1.88 -2.20
CA TYR A 194 5.61 -0.68 -1.48
C TYR A 194 7.12 -0.44 -1.52
N ILE A 195 7.92 -1.30 -2.17
CA ILE A 195 9.39 -1.10 -2.29
C ILE A 195 9.73 0.16 -3.10
N TRP A 196 8.79 0.66 -3.91
CA TRP A 196 8.93 1.89 -4.69
C TRP A 196 8.18 3.09 -4.08
N TYR A 197 7.58 2.94 -2.88
CA TYR A 197 6.82 4.02 -2.23
C TYR A 197 7.53 4.58 -1.01
N PHE A 198 8.39 5.59 -1.21
CA PHE A 198 9.08 6.26 -0.12
C PHE A 198 8.13 7.24 0.59
N TYR A 199 7.52 6.78 1.69
CA TYR A 199 6.62 7.59 2.50
C TYR A 199 6.47 7.05 3.94
N THR A 200 5.62 7.70 4.74
CA THR A 200 5.43 7.39 6.17
C THR A 200 5.06 5.92 6.45
N ASP A 201 4.28 5.30 5.57
CA ASP A 201 3.76 3.93 5.73
C ASP A 201 4.84 2.85 5.72
N THR A 202 5.94 3.08 5.00
CA THR A 202 7.07 2.15 4.86
C THR A 202 8.19 2.47 5.84
N LEU A 203 8.49 3.76 6.05
CA LEU A 203 9.52 4.22 6.98
C LEU A 203 9.23 3.85 8.44
N VAL A 204 7.96 3.75 8.82
CA VAL A 204 7.55 3.45 10.20
C VAL A 204 7.59 1.95 10.56
N LEU A 205 7.67 1.06 9.57
CA LEU A 205 7.66 -0.40 9.76
C LEU A 205 8.72 -0.90 10.77
N PRO A 206 10.01 -0.49 10.66
CA PRO A 206 11.03 -0.95 11.61
C PRO A 206 10.72 -0.52 13.05
N PHE A 207 10.15 0.67 13.26
CA PHE A 207 9.76 1.15 14.59
C PHE A 207 8.65 0.29 15.19
N THR A 208 7.64 -0.09 14.38
CA THR A 208 6.57 -1.00 14.82
C THR A 208 7.14 -2.36 15.26
N ALA A 209 8.07 -2.94 14.49
CA ALA A 209 8.69 -4.22 14.83
C ALA A 209 9.63 -4.12 16.05
N LEU A 210 10.43 -3.05 16.15
CA LEU A 210 11.36 -2.84 17.25
C LEU A 210 10.62 -2.56 18.57
N ILE A 211 9.53 -1.78 18.55
CA ILE A 211 8.67 -1.60 19.73
C ILE A 211 8.10 -2.95 20.17
N ALA A 212 7.60 -3.77 19.24
CA ALA A 212 7.11 -5.11 19.56
C ALA A 212 8.23 -6.01 20.12
N LEU A 213 9.46 -5.91 19.62
CA LEU A 213 10.63 -6.64 20.11
C LEU A 213 10.98 -6.26 21.55
N PHE A 214 11.18 -4.98 21.83
CA PHE A 214 11.56 -4.54 23.17
C PHE A 214 10.44 -4.75 24.18
N TYR A 215 9.18 -4.63 23.74
CA TYR A 215 8.04 -4.99 24.55
C TYR A 215 8.02 -6.50 24.86
N TYR A 216 8.23 -7.32 23.85
CA TYR A 216 8.37 -8.77 24.00
C TYR A 216 9.48 -9.13 25.01
N LEU A 217 10.68 -8.56 24.88
CA LEU A 217 11.79 -8.76 25.81
C LEU A 217 11.44 -8.34 27.25
N TYR A 218 10.68 -7.26 27.41
CA TYR A 218 10.14 -6.86 28.70
C TYR A 218 9.16 -7.88 29.28
N THR A 219 8.28 -8.47 28.47
CA THR A 219 7.35 -9.50 28.97
C THR A 219 8.11 -10.70 29.56
N LYS A 220 9.28 -11.03 29.00
CA LYS A 220 10.10 -12.17 29.46
C LYS A 220 10.98 -11.88 30.67
N SER A 221 11.62 -10.70 30.74
CA SER A 221 12.61 -10.41 31.79
C SER A 221 12.20 -9.34 32.80
N SER A 222 11.12 -8.61 32.55
CA SER A 222 10.63 -7.50 33.40
C SER A 222 11.60 -6.33 33.59
N LYS A 223 12.67 -6.21 32.79
CA LYS A 223 13.66 -5.13 32.92
C LYS A 223 13.08 -3.80 32.45
N TRP A 224 13.02 -2.81 33.34
CA TRP A 224 12.36 -1.53 33.08
C TRP A 224 13.02 -0.70 31.97
N TRP A 225 14.34 -0.83 31.77
CA TRP A 225 15.09 -0.03 30.78
C TRP A 225 14.66 -0.28 29.32
N TYR A 226 13.97 -1.38 29.02
CA TYR A 226 13.34 -1.53 27.69
C TYR A 226 12.35 -0.41 27.39
N PHE A 227 11.70 0.15 28.41
CA PHE A 227 10.79 1.28 28.24
C PHE A 227 11.51 2.60 27.88
N ILE A 228 12.80 2.73 28.19
CA ILE A 228 13.63 3.83 27.64
C ILE A 228 13.66 3.70 26.12
N ILE A 229 14.08 2.53 25.63
CA ILE A 229 14.20 2.27 24.20
C ILE A 229 12.85 2.40 23.50
N ILE A 230 11.78 1.83 24.09
CA ILE A 230 10.42 1.97 23.56
C ILE A 230 9.99 3.44 23.49
N GLY A 231 10.27 4.25 24.52
CA GLY A 231 9.94 5.68 24.51
C GLY A 231 10.69 6.46 23.43
N LEU A 232 11.97 6.17 23.22
CA LEU A 232 12.77 6.76 22.14
C LEU A 232 12.27 6.33 20.75
N LEU A 233 11.93 5.05 20.58
CA LEU A 233 11.35 4.52 19.34
C LEU A 233 9.98 5.15 19.05
N PHE A 234 9.15 5.36 20.07
CA PHE A 234 7.88 6.09 19.91
C PHE A 234 8.12 7.54 19.50
N ALA A 235 9.09 8.23 20.09
CA ALA A 235 9.37 9.63 19.73
C ALA A 235 9.76 9.76 18.25
N VAL A 236 10.72 8.95 17.77
CA VAL A 236 11.12 8.98 16.35
C VAL A 236 10.01 8.45 15.44
N GLY A 237 9.39 7.33 15.81
CA GLY A 237 8.31 6.71 15.02
C GLY A 237 7.09 7.63 14.89
N TYR A 238 6.78 8.42 15.91
CA TYR A 238 5.68 9.39 15.89
C TYR A 238 5.94 10.52 14.90
N GLN A 239 7.18 11.00 14.78
CA GLN A 239 7.54 12.00 13.78
C GLN A 239 7.48 11.48 12.35
N ILE A 240 7.69 10.17 12.16
CA ILE A 240 7.51 9.53 10.85
C ILE A 240 6.02 9.34 10.57
N LYS A 241 5.29 8.75 11.51
CA LYS A 241 3.86 8.47 11.38
C LYS A 241 3.18 8.53 12.74
N PRO A 242 2.43 9.61 13.05
CA PRO A 242 1.80 9.80 14.37
C PRO A 242 0.93 8.63 14.82
N ASN A 243 0.29 7.92 13.87
CA ASN A 243 -0.58 6.77 14.12
C ASN A 243 0.10 5.60 14.84
N ILE A 244 1.45 5.51 14.86
CA ILE A 244 2.13 4.49 15.65
C ILE A 244 1.81 4.58 17.15
N ILE A 245 1.41 5.77 17.63
CA ILE A 245 1.08 5.99 19.04
C ILE A 245 -0.04 5.07 19.54
N ILE A 246 -0.88 4.52 18.65
CA ILE A 246 -1.93 3.55 18.97
C ILE A 246 -1.36 2.30 19.68
N LEU A 247 -0.10 1.94 19.42
CA LEU A 247 0.55 0.82 20.11
C LEU A 247 0.78 1.10 21.60
N LEU A 248 0.93 2.36 22.01
CA LEU A 248 1.17 2.73 23.41
C LEU A 248 -0.01 2.39 24.33
N PRO A 249 -1.25 2.87 24.11
CA PRO A 249 -2.38 2.45 24.93
C PRO A 249 -2.63 0.94 24.83
N ALA A 250 -2.40 0.31 23.68
CA ALA A 250 -2.52 -1.14 23.55
C ALA A 250 -1.51 -1.90 24.46
N MET A 251 -0.25 -1.43 24.52
CA MET A 251 0.76 -1.96 25.44
C MET A 251 0.36 -1.78 26.89
N LEU A 252 -0.12 -0.58 27.27
CA LEU A 252 -0.55 -0.28 28.64
C LEU A 252 -1.74 -1.14 29.07
N ILE A 253 -2.76 -1.27 28.21
CA ILE A 253 -3.91 -2.16 28.41
C ILE A 253 -3.41 -3.60 28.59
N HIS A 254 -2.51 -4.09 27.74
CA HIS A 254 -1.96 -5.43 27.89
C HIS A 254 -1.20 -5.61 29.22
N LEU A 255 -0.41 -4.61 29.65
CA LEU A 255 0.29 -4.64 30.94
C LEU A 255 -0.67 -4.76 32.13
N CYS A 256 -1.88 -4.19 32.05
CA CYS A 256 -2.91 -4.38 33.08
C CYS A 256 -3.26 -5.86 33.29
N PHE A 257 -3.07 -6.73 32.29
CA PHE A 257 -3.29 -8.17 32.42
C PHE A 257 -2.09 -8.87 33.04
N ILE A 258 -0.86 -8.52 32.64
CA ILE A 258 0.36 -9.28 32.97
C ILE A 258 1.22 -8.70 34.09
N ARG A 259 1.00 -7.45 34.53
CA ARG A 259 1.79 -6.76 35.57
C ARG A 259 0.91 -6.11 36.64
N ASN A 260 1.55 -5.62 37.71
CA ASN A 260 0.91 -4.84 38.76
C ASN A 260 0.94 -3.34 38.43
N TRP A 261 0.06 -2.57 39.08
CA TRP A 261 -0.13 -1.15 38.81
C TRP A 261 1.16 -0.32 39.03
N ARG A 262 2.02 -0.68 39.99
CA ARG A 262 3.28 0.02 40.25
C ARG A 262 4.24 -0.07 39.06
N LYS A 263 4.38 -1.26 38.46
CA LYS A 263 5.19 -1.45 37.25
C LYS A 263 4.58 -0.72 36.05
N ILE A 264 3.25 -0.72 35.93
CA ILE A 264 2.55 0.01 34.87
C ILE A 264 2.85 1.51 34.98
N LEU A 265 2.69 2.08 36.18
CA LEU A 265 2.98 3.48 36.45
C LEU A 265 4.43 3.83 36.14
N LEU A 266 5.39 3.06 36.67
CA LEU A 266 6.82 3.25 36.41
C LEU A 266 7.13 3.25 34.91
N ASN A 267 6.69 2.21 34.19
CA ASN A 267 6.94 2.08 32.76
C ASN A 267 6.29 3.21 31.95
N THR A 268 5.09 3.65 32.36
CA THR A 268 4.37 4.76 31.71
C THR A 268 5.14 6.06 31.89
N VAL A 269 5.63 6.34 33.10
CA VAL A 269 6.44 7.52 33.40
C VAL A 269 7.74 7.51 32.59
N ILE A 270 8.44 6.37 32.51
CA ILE A 270 9.67 6.24 31.72
C ILE A 270 9.40 6.53 30.24
N VAL A 271 8.35 5.93 29.66
CA VAL A 271 7.99 6.19 28.26
C VAL A 271 7.64 7.64 28.06
N ALA A 272 6.84 8.25 28.94
CA ALA A 272 6.47 9.64 28.83
C ALA A 272 7.71 10.55 28.86
N ILE A 273 8.62 10.34 29.81
CA ILE A 273 9.87 11.12 29.91
C ILE A 273 10.71 10.97 28.64
N CYS A 274 10.94 9.75 28.16
CA CYS A 274 11.75 9.54 26.95
C CYS A 274 11.05 10.04 25.68
N PHE A 275 9.73 9.86 25.58
CA PHE A 275 8.92 10.30 24.46
C PHE A 275 8.91 11.82 24.36
N PHE A 276 8.46 12.52 25.41
CA PHE A 276 8.40 13.97 25.42
C PHE A 276 9.80 14.58 25.40
N GLY A 277 10.75 14.00 26.14
CA GLY A 277 12.13 14.48 26.19
C GLY A 277 12.86 14.47 24.85
N LEU A 278 12.67 13.44 24.02
CA LEU A 278 13.21 13.45 22.65
C LEU A 278 12.33 14.26 21.69
N SER A 279 11.02 14.30 21.92
CA SER A 279 10.10 15.03 21.03
C SER A 279 10.37 16.53 20.96
N THR A 280 10.89 17.13 22.03
CA THR A 280 11.26 18.56 22.05
C THR A 280 12.41 18.92 21.10
N VAL A 281 13.21 17.94 20.66
CA VAL A 281 14.39 18.15 19.81
C VAL A 281 14.01 18.31 18.33
N PHE A 282 12.86 17.78 17.89
CA PHE A 282 12.51 17.79 16.45
C PHE A 282 12.14 19.17 15.92
N THR A 283 11.55 20.05 16.75
CA THR A 283 11.23 21.42 16.32
C THR A 283 12.52 22.22 16.03
N PRO A 284 13.51 22.29 16.94
CA PRO A 284 14.80 22.92 16.61
C PRO A 284 15.51 22.31 15.40
N ILE A 285 15.41 20.98 15.21
CA ILE A 285 15.97 20.32 14.02
C ILE A 285 15.29 20.86 12.77
N ALA A 286 13.96 20.91 12.72
CA ALA A 286 13.22 21.45 11.59
C ALA A 286 13.59 22.92 11.30
N GLU A 287 13.65 23.75 12.35
CA GLU A 287 14.01 25.16 12.24
C GLU A 287 15.45 25.36 11.73
N SER A 288 16.38 24.48 12.09
CA SER A 288 17.76 24.53 11.58
C SER A 288 17.88 24.29 10.07
N TYR A 289 16.85 23.71 9.46
CA TYR A 289 16.71 23.54 8.01
C TYR A 289 15.77 24.58 7.39
N ASP A 290 15.48 25.67 8.10
CA ASP A 290 14.56 26.74 7.70
C ASP A 290 13.11 26.31 7.46
N PHE A 291 12.69 25.14 7.98
CA PHE A 291 11.26 24.86 8.06
C PHE A 291 10.64 25.76 9.11
N LYS A 292 9.77 26.65 8.66
CA LYS A 292 9.05 27.57 9.55
C LYS A 292 7.83 26.87 10.12
N LYS A 293 7.42 27.31 11.31
CA LYS A 293 6.14 26.96 11.89
C LYS A 293 5.24 28.18 11.89
N ASP A 294 4.05 28.02 11.33
CA ASP A 294 3.00 29.02 11.40
C ASP A 294 1.71 28.36 11.88
N PRO A 295 1.37 28.52 13.18
CA PRO A 295 0.13 27.99 13.72
C PRO A 295 -1.12 28.50 12.99
N THR A 296 -1.07 29.68 12.37
CA THR A 296 -2.20 30.25 11.63
C THR A 296 -2.48 29.49 10.33
N ILE A 297 -1.48 28.81 9.76
CA ILE A 297 -1.62 28.01 8.53
C ILE A 297 -1.82 26.53 8.86
N GLU A 298 -1.16 26.02 9.90
CA GLU A 298 -1.23 24.63 10.36
C GLU A 298 -2.68 24.14 10.51
N PHE A 299 -2.96 22.94 10.00
CA PHE A 299 -4.27 22.32 10.18
C PHE A 299 -4.39 21.64 11.54
N PRO A 300 -5.45 21.93 12.32
CA PRO A 300 -5.67 21.28 13.61
C PRO A 300 -6.18 19.86 13.45
N GLN A 301 -6.00 19.00 14.46
CA GLN A 301 -6.41 17.59 14.41
C GLN A 301 -7.90 17.39 14.10
N THR A 302 -8.74 18.37 14.44
CA THR A 302 -10.17 18.40 14.14
C THR A 302 -10.45 18.38 12.64
N HIS A 303 -9.52 18.85 11.79
CA HIS A 303 -9.65 18.83 10.33
C HIS A 303 -9.85 17.41 9.79
N TRP A 304 -9.01 16.47 10.19
CA TRP A 304 -9.09 15.08 9.71
C TRP A 304 -10.28 14.31 10.30
N ILE A 305 -10.73 14.69 11.51
CA ILE A 305 -11.97 14.14 12.09
C ILE A 305 -13.18 14.65 11.31
N MET A 306 -13.23 15.95 11.02
CA MET A 306 -14.26 16.57 10.20
C MET A 306 -14.31 15.91 8.81
N MET A 307 -13.16 15.81 8.13
CA MET A 307 -13.03 15.16 6.83
C MET A 307 -13.43 13.69 6.87
N GLY A 308 -13.07 12.98 7.94
CA GLY A 308 -13.50 11.60 8.18
C GLY A 308 -15.02 11.42 8.29
N LEU A 309 -15.80 12.48 8.49
CA LEU A 309 -17.26 12.49 8.50
C LEU A 309 -17.90 12.95 7.18
N GLY A 310 -17.09 13.43 6.23
CA GLY A 310 -17.56 13.97 4.95
C GLY A 310 -17.61 12.95 3.82
N ASP A 311 -18.03 13.41 2.65
CA ASP A 311 -17.98 12.64 1.40
C ASP A 311 -16.67 12.88 0.62
N PRO A 312 -16.27 11.97 -0.28
CA PRO A 312 -16.86 10.66 -0.48
C PRO A 312 -16.37 9.65 0.58
N ALA A 313 -17.31 9.16 1.41
CA ALA A 313 -17.07 8.06 2.36
C ALA A 313 -15.88 8.25 3.33
N GLY A 314 -15.71 9.47 3.85
CA GLY A 314 -14.69 9.83 4.84
C GLY A 314 -13.25 9.84 4.31
N ARG A 315 -13.07 9.92 2.99
CA ARG A 315 -11.74 10.04 2.32
C ARG A 315 -11.32 11.52 2.24
N TYR A 316 -10.08 11.73 1.83
CA TYR A 316 -9.58 13.05 1.43
C TYR A 316 -10.58 13.81 0.53
N ASN A 317 -10.86 15.05 0.90
CA ASN A 317 -11.70 15.96 0.11
C ASN A 317 -11.07 17.36 0.04
N SER A 318 -10.85 17.87 -1.17
CA SER A 318 -10.29 19.19 -1.42
C SER A 318 -11.19 20.34 -0.95
N ASN A 319 -12.52 20.17 -0.95
CA ASN A 319 -13.47 21.15 -0.41
C ASN A 319 -13.33 21.29 1.11
N ASP A 320 -13.01 20.20 1.83
CA ASP A 320 -12.78 20.25 3.28
C ASP A 320 -11.46 20.94 3.62
N VAL A 321 -10.46 20.79 2.75
CA VAL A 321 -9.22 21.57 2.81
C VAL A 321 -9.52 23.04 2.59
N ALA A 322 -10.27 23.40 1.54
CA ALA A 322 -10.65 24.78 1.26
C ALA A 322 -11.47 25.41 2.40
N TYR A 323 -12.44 24.67 2.96
CA TYR A 323 -13.22 25.10 4.11
C TYR A 323 -12.33 25.40 5.32
N THR A 324 -11.37 24.54 5.64
CA THR A 324 -10.49 24.78 6.79
C THR A 324 -9.52 25.93 6.53
N SER A 325 -9.03 26.06 5.29
CA SER A 325 -8.10 27.10 4.88
C SER A 325 -8.66 28.52 4.93
N GLN A 326 -9.99 28.71 4.98
CA GLN A 326 -10.59 30.05 4.97
C GLN A 326 -10.47 30.80 6.31
N PHE A 327 -10.27 30.05 7.42
CA PHE A 327 -10.17 30.61 8.76
C PHE A 327 -8.72 31.03 9.07
N LYS A 328 -8.55 32.13 9.82
CA LYS A 328 -7.25 32.80 9.94
C LYS A 328 -6.42 32.22 11.08
N THR A 329 -7.02 31.93 12.22
CA THR A 329 -6.27 31.40 13.39
C THR A 329 -6.47 29.89 13.53
N LYS A 330 -5.58 29.24 14.31
CA LYS A 330 -5.71 27.81 14.61
C LYS A 330 -6.99 27.55 15.39
N GLU A 331 -7.30 28.44 16.32
CA GLU A 331 -8.48 28.38 17.18
C GLU A 331 -9.76 28.53 16.34
N GLU A 332 -9.82 29.50 15.43
CA GLU A 332 -10.96 29.67 14.50
C GLU A 332 -11.15 28.42 13.62
N LYS A 333 -10.06 27.83 13.11
CA LYS A 333 -10.12 26.55 12.38
C LYS A 333 -10.66 25.42 13.25
N GLU A 334 -10.21 25.33 14.50
CA GLU A 334 -10.66 24.30 15.44
C GLU A 334 -12.15 24.42 15.73
N GLU A 335 -12.62 25.62 16.04
CA GLU A 335 -14.03 25.93 16.29
C GLU A 335 -14.89 25.60 15.07
N ALA A 336 -14.52 26.11 13.89
CA ALA A 336 -15.28 25.87 12.66
C ALA A 336 -15.30 24.40 12.24
N ASN A 337 -14.21 23.66 12.45
CA ASN A 337 -14.18 22.21 12.21
C ASN A 337 -15.07 21.48 13.20
N ILE A 338 -15.09 21.89 14.48
CA ILE A 338 -15.96 21.30 15.51
C ILE A 338 -17.44 21.56 15.19
N GLU A 339 -17.79 22.76 14.74
CA GLU A 339 -19.15 23.06 14.27
C GLU A 339 -19.53 22.18 13.10
N LYS A 340 -18.66 22.05 12.10
CA LYS A 340 -18.91 21.18 10.94
C LYS A 340 -18.97 19.70 11.31
N ILE A 341 -18.21 19.25 12.30
CA ILE A 341 -18.31 17.89 12.86
C ILE A 341 -19.70 17.66 13.46
N LYS A 342 -20.20 18.61 14.25
CA LYS A 342 -21.54 18.50 14.86
C LYS A 342 -22.61 18.47 13.79
N GLU A 343 -22.54 19.39 12.82
CA GLU A 343 -23.44 19.44 11.66
C GLU A 343 -23.48 18.08 10.94
N ARG A 344 -22.32 17.53 10.56
CA ARG A 344 -22.25 16.23 9.87
C ARG A 344 -22.80 15.08 10.70
N ILE A 345 -22.53 15.06 12.02
CA ILE A 345 -23.08 14.04 12.93
C ILE A 345 -24.61 14.10 12.97
N GLU A 346 -25.18 15.30 13.03
CA GLU A 346 -26.62 15.53 13.02
C GLU A 346 -27.25 15.17 11.66
N GLU A 347 -26.63 15.61 10.56
CA GLU A 347 -27.06 15.33 9.19
C GLU A 347 -27.08 13.83 8.87
N HIS A 348 -26.03 13.10 9.24
CA HIS A 348 -25.98 11.65 9.04
C HIS A 348 -27.02 10.92 9.90
N GLY A 349 -27.25 11.41 11.12
CA GLY A 349 -27.98 10.69 12.15
C GLY A 349 -27.38 9.31 12.47
N PRO A 350 -28.00 8.51 13.35
CA PRO A 350 -27.44 7.23 13.77
C PRO A 350 -27.24 6.21 12.64
N LEU A 351 -28.21 6.10 11.72
CA LEU A 351 -28.15 5.14 10.61
C LEU A 351 -27.16 5.57 9.52
N GLY A 352 -27.08 6.87 9.23
CA GLY A 352 -26.09 7.40 8.28
C GLY A 352 -24.67 7.24 8.81
N LEU A 353 -24.44 7.46 10.12
CA LEU A 353 -23.13 7.22 10.73
C LEU A 353 -22.71 5.76 10.66
N ILE A 354 -23.63 4.81 10.89
CA ILE A 354 -23.34 3.37 10.72
C ILE A 354 -22.96 3.07 9.27
N LYS A 355 -23.68 3.61 8.28
CA LYS A 355 -23.37 3.44 6.85
C LYS A 355 -22.02 4.06 6.49
N LEU A 356 -21.71 5.24 7.00
CA LEU A 356 -20.42 5.90 6.80
C LEU A 356 -19.29 5.05 7.40
N PHE A 357 -19.43 4.60 8.65
CA PHE A 357 -18.42 3.76 9.29
C PHE A 357 -18.24 2.43 8.56
N ASP A 358 -19.31 1.83 8.03
CA ASP A 358 -19.20 0.65 7.17
C ASP A 358 -18.39 0.93 5.91
N ASN A 359 -18.68 2.02 5.20
CA ASN A 359 -17.91 2.44 4.02
C ASN A 359 -16.44 2.73 4.35
N LYS A 360 -16.15 3.36 5.50
CA LYS A 360 -14.78 3.61 5.95
C LYS A 360 -14.04 2.32 6.28
N VAL A 361 -14.74 1.35 6.86
CA VAL A 361 -14.18 0.01 7.13
C VAL A 361 -13.91 -0.72 5.82
N LEU A 362 -14.85 -0.70 4.86
CA LEU A 362 -14.66 -1.23 3.51
C LEU A 362 -13.41 -0.61 2.87
N ASN A 363 -13.33 0.73 2.86
CA ASN A 363 -12.21 1.48 2.30
C ASN A 363 -10.88 1.17 2.97
N THR A 364 -10.82 1.06 4.29
CA THR A 364 -9.53 0.91 4.99
C THR A 364 -9.03 -0.53 5.03
N TRP A 365 -9.93 -1.52 5.05
CA TRP A 365 -9.59 -2.90 5.42
C TRP A 365 -9.76 -3.94 4.33
N THR A 366 -10.42 -3.67 3.20
CA THR A 366 -10.78 -4.75 2.25
C THR A 366 -9.89 -4.86 1.01
N ASP A 367 -8.99 -3.89 0.80
CA ASP A 367 -8.01 -3.91 -0.28
C ASP A 367 -6.74 -4.68 0.15
N GLY A 368 -6.56 -5.86 -0.44
CA GLY A 368 -5.39 -6.72 -0.22
C GLY A 368 -4.08 -6.09 -0.68
N THR A 369 -4.11 -5.22 -1.69
CA THR A 369 -2.94 -4.47 -2.20
C THR A 369 -2.57 -3.31 -1.27
N ARG A 370 -3.52 -2.80 -0.48
CA ARG A 370 -3.38 -1.59 0.34
C ARG A 370 -3.06 -0.36 -0.54
N ALA A 371 -3.66 -0.26 -1.71
CA ALA A 371 -3.54 0.83 -2.68
C ALA A 371 -2.12 1.17 -3.15
N TYR A 372 -1.14 0.26 -3.09
CA TYR A 372 0.19 0.55 -3.67
C TYR A 372 0.08 0.93 -5.15
N THR A 373 -0.90 0.36 -5.85
CA THR A 373 -1.19 0.57 -7.28
C THR A 373 -1.61 2.01 -7.60
N TRP A 374 -2.22 2.72 -6.64
CA TRP A 374 -2.66 4.09 -6.81
C TRP A 374 -1.56 5.10 -6.46
N TYR A 375 -0.83 4.85 -5.37
CA TYR A 375 0.14 5.80 -4.81
C TYR A 375 1.45 5.88 -5.61
N VAL A 376 1.75 4.87 -6.42
CA VAL A 376 2.99 4.75 -7.19
C VAL A 376 2.64 4.24 -8.58
N ASN A 377 2.35 5.14 -9.53
CA ASN A 377 1.82 4.73 -10.85
C ASN A 377 2.52 5.40 -12.04
N ALA A 378 3.32 6.44 -11.84
CA ALA A 378 4.14 7.03 -12.89
C ALA A 378 5.55 6.40 -12.86
N ALA A 379 5.93 5.73 -13.94
CA ALA A 379 7.28 5.18 -14.10
C ALA A 379 8.09 6.02 -15.10
N LEU A 380 9.40 6.05 -14.95
CA LEU A 380 10.28 6.61 -16.00
C LEU A 380 10.27 5.71 -17.24
N ASP A 381 10.33 4.40 -17.02
CA ASP A 381 10.24 3.36 -18.03
C ASP A 381 9.18 2.33 -17.62
N TYR A 382 8.58 1.64 -18.59
CA TYR A 382 7.46 0.71 -18.38
C TYR A 382 7.85 -0.73 -18.80
N PRO A 383 8.81 -1.38 -18.12
CA PRO A 383 9.18 -2.76 -18.39
C PRO A 383 8.10 -3.74 -17.89
N ALA A 384 8.21 -5.02 -18.26
CA ALA A 384 7.23 -6.04 -17.91
C ALA A 384 6.79 -6.08 -16.42
N PRO A 385 7.65 -5.86 -15.41
CA PRO A 385 7.21 -5.77 -14.01
C PRO A 385 6.15 -4.69 -13.76
N TYR A 386 6.18 -3.57 -14.51
CA TYR A 386 5.15 -2.54 -14.45
C TYR A 386 3.78 -3.12 -14.81
N ASP A 387 3.67 -3.88 -15.91
CA ASP A 387 2.40 -4.44 -16.38
C ASP A 387 1.75 -5.34 -15.32
N TYR A 388 2.55 -6.12 -14.58
CA TYR A 388 2.07 -7.07 -13.57
C TYR A 388 1.82 -6.46 -12.19
N PHE A 389 2.44 -5.32 -11.85
CA PHE A 389 2.18 -4.65 -10.57
C PHE A 389 1.19 -3.50 -10.68
N PHE A 390 1.20 -2.76 -11.80
CA PHE A 390 0.51 -1.47 -11.95
C PHE A 390 -0.34 -1.37 -13.23
N GLY A 391 0.11 -1.99 -14.32
CA GLY A 391 -0.56 -1.99 -15.62
C GLY A 391 -1.70 -3.00 -15.74
N ASP A 392 -2.06 -3.33 -16.97
CA ASP A 392 -3.29 -4.05 -17.29
C ASP A 392 -3.21 -5.55 -16.95
N LYS A 393 -2.03 -6.06 -16.58
CA LYS A 393 -1.80 -7.47 -16.16
C LYS A 393 -1.77 -7.65 -14.65
N ARG A 394 -2.13 -6.62 -13.89
CA ARG A 394 -2.00 -6.59 -12.43
C ARG A 394 -2.87 -7.57 -11.65
N VAL A 395 -3.88 -8.18 -12.28
CA VAL A 395 -4.65 -9.28 -11.67
C VAL A 395 -3.76 -10.40 -11.12
N VAL A 396 -2.58 -10.62 -11.74
CA VAL A 396 -1.58 -11.61 -11.33
C VAL A 396 -0.96 -11.31 -9.96
N THR A 397 -0.92 -10.03 -9.54
CA THR A 397 -0.44 -9.61 -8.22
C THR A 397 -1.57 -9.26 -7.25
N GLU A 398 -2.68 -8.69 -7.74
CA GLU A 398 -3.87 -8.35 -6.94
C GLU A 398 -4.51 -9.59 -6.31
N LEU A 399 -4.70 -10.67 -7.08
CA LEU A 399 -5.35 -11.89 -6.58
C LEU A 399 -4.53 -12.52 -5.43
N PRO A 400 -3.21 -12.77 -5.55
CA PRO A 400 -2.40 -13.22 -4.42
C PRO A 400 -2.40 -12.25 -3.23
N ALA A 401 -2.41 -10.93 -3.46
CA ALA A 401 -2.49 -9.93 -2.40
C ALA A 401 -3.78 -10.09 -1.57
N GLN A 402 -4.90 -10.32 -2.25
CA GLN A 402 -6.19 -10.54 -1.59
C GLN A 402 -6.27 -11.88 -0.88
N LEU A 403 -5.77 -12.95 -1.50
CA LEU A 403 -5.71 -14.26 -0.85
C LEU A 403 -4.86 -14.21 0.42
N PHE A 404 -3.70 -13.55 0.38
CA PHE A 404 -2.88 -13.30 1.56
C PHE A 404 -3.68 -12.55 2.63
N HIS A 405 -4.37 -11.47 2.26
CA HIS A 405 -5.14 -10.65 3.19
C HIS A 405 -6.24 -11.47 3.89
N ILE A 406 -7.03 -12.24 3.13
CA ILE A 406 -8.10 -13.11 3.65
C ILE A 406 -7.54 -14.19 4.59
N ILE A 407 -6.48 -14.88 4.17
CA ILE A 407 -5.83 -15.92 5.00
C ILE A 407 -5.31 -15.31 6.30
N ASN A 408 -4.69 -14.13 6.24
CA ASN A 408 -4.16 -13.43 7.40
C ASN A 408 -5.28 -13.08 8.40
N LEU A 409 -6.39 -12.49 7.93
CA LEU A 409 -7.56 -12.19 8.77
C LEU A 409 -8.17 -13.47 9.38
N PHE A 410 -8.31 -14.54 8.59
CA PHE A 410 -8.82 -15.82 9.06
C PHE A 410 -7.95 -16.41 10.18
N LEU A 411 -6.62 -16.43 9.98
CA LEU A 411 -5.68 -16.91 10.98
C LEU A 411 -5.68 -16.03 12.24
N ILE A 412 -5.82 -14.71 12.12
CA ILE A 412 -5.95 -13.80 13.26
C ILE A 412 -7.21 -14.13 14.09
N CYS A 413 -8.36 -14.38 13.43
CA CYS A 413 -9.59 -14.80 14.11
C CYS A 413 -9.40 -16.12 14.87
N LEU A 414 -8.74 -17.11 14.25
CA LEU A 414 -8.40 -18.38 14.91
C LEU A 414 -7.42 -18.20 16.08
N GLY A 415 -6.49 -17.26 15.96
CA GLY A 415 -5.57 -16.87 17.03
C GLY A 415 -6.31 -16.33 18.25
N ALA A 416 -7.34 -15.50 18.04
CA ALA A 416 -8.23 -15.04 19.12
C ALA A 416 -9.05 -16.18 19.73
N LEU A 417 -9.58 -17.11 18.93
CA LEU A 417 -10.32 -18.28 19.42
C LEU A 417 -9.47 -19.19 20.33
N ARG A 418 -8.16 -19.24 20.11
CA ARG A 418 -7.22 -19.95 21.00
C ARG A 418 -7.31 -19.48 22.45
N PHE A 419 -7.62 -18.20 22.68
CA PHE A 419 -7.74 -17.64 24.04
C PHE A 419 -8.75 -18.42 24.88
N TYR A 420 -9.86 -18.88 24.30
CA TYR A 420 -10.87 -19.65 25.03
C TYR A 420 -10.35 -20.98 25.58
N LYS A 421 -9.33 -21.55 24.94
CA LYS A 421 -8.70 -22.80 25.36
C LYS A 421 -7.49 -22.60 26.27
N LYS A 422 -6.61 -21.64 25.93
CA LYS A 422 -5.31 -21.46 26.59
C LYS A 422 -5.32 -20.41 27.70
N ARG A 423 -6.18 -19.37 27.57
CA ARG A 423 -6.27 -18.23 28.51
C ARG A 423 -4.94 -17.50 28.72
N GLU A 424 -4.15 -17.39 27.65
CA GLU A 424 -2.82 -16.78 27.66
C GLU A 424 -2.90 -15.31 27.23
N PHE A 425 -2.26 -14.43 28.01
CA PHE A 425 -2.04 -13.01 27.69
C PHE A 425 -0.66 -12.85 27.06
N ASP A 426 -0.46 -13.45 25.89
CA ASP A 426 0.81 -13.44 25.16
C ASP A 426 0.87 -12.31 24.12
N MET A 427 1.90 -12.32 23.26
CA MET A 427 2.05 -11.31 22.21
C MET A 427 0.85 -11.28 21.24
N SER A 428 0.15 -12.40 21.01
CA SER A 428 -1.06 -12.39 20.17
C SER A 428 -2.15 -11.53 20.79
N PHE A 429 -2.35 -11.63 22.11
CA PHE A 429 -3.34 -10.80 22.81
C PHE A 429 -2.98 -9.31 22.76
N PHE A 430 -1.70 -8.94 22.90
CA PHE A 430 -1.23 -7.58 22.67
C PHE A 430 -1.52 -7.07 21.25
N VAL A 431 -1.24 -7.90 20.23
CA VAL A 431 -1.52 -7.52 18.84
C VAL A 431 -3.02 -7.37 18.61
N ASN A 432 -3.86 -8.23 19.17
CA ASN A 432 -5.32 -8.12 19.05
C ASN A 432 -5.84 -6.78 19.63
N ILE A 433 -5.32 -6.35 20.79
CA ILE A 433 -5.65 -5.04 21.37
C ILE A 433 -5.20 -3.92 20.42
N SER A 434 -3.99 -4.02 19.88
CA SER A 434 -3.44 -3.04 18.94
C SER A 434 -4.31 -2.91 17.68
N LEU A 435 -4.75 -4.04 17.13
CA LEU A 435 -5.60 -4.11 15.95
C LEU A 435 -6.99 -3.48 16.18
N VAL A 436 -7.61 -3.70 17.35
CA VAL A 436 -8.85 -3.01 17.73
C VAL A 436 -8.61 -1.51 17.89
N GLY A 437 -7.47 -1.11 18.47
CA GLY A 437 -7.07 0.30 18.56
C GLY A 437 -6.96 0.96 17.19
N VAL A 438 -6.35 0.28 16.22
CA VAL A 438 -6.26 0.77 14.83
C VAL A 438 -7.64 0.84 14.19
N TRP A 439 -8.47 -0.19 14.34
CA TRP A 439 -9.84 -0.18 13.82
C TRP A 439 -10.65 0.98 14.38
N LEU A 440 -10.67 1.18 15.71
CA LEU A 440 -11.36 2.28 16.37
C LEU A 440 -10.87 3.65 15.88
N PHE A 441 -9.56 3.86 15.80
CA PHE A 441 -8.99 5.12 15.35
C PHE A 441 -9.45 5.48 13.93
N ARG A 442 -9.54 4.48 13.04
CA ARG A 442 -9.96 4.66 11.64
C ARG A 442 -11.45 4.91 11.45
N LEU A 443 -12.28 4.65 12.47
CA LEU A 443 -13.68 5.07 12.43
C LEU A 443 -13.81 6.59 12.53
N PHE A 444 -12.94 7.25 13.31
CA PHE A 444 -13.00 8.70 13.53
C PHE A 444 -12.15 9.50 12.53
N TRP A 445 -10.97 9.00 12.16
CA TRP A 445 -10.05 9.68 11.24
C TRP A 445 -10.45 9.52 9.76
N GLU A 446 -9.86 10.30 8.86
CA GLU A 446 -9.92 10.05 7.41
C GLU A 446 -9.60 8.57 7.07
N ALA A 447 -10.34 8.00 6.12
CA ALA A 447 -10.22 6.60 5.69
C ALA A 447 -9.36 6.46 4.42
N ASN A 448 -8.43 5.51 4.45
CA ASN A 448 -7.57 5.20 3.32
C ASN A 448 -7.00 3.77 3.42
N GLN A 449 -6.88 3.07 2.29
CA GLN A 449 -6.34 1.71 2.21
C GLN A 449 -4.90 1.59 2.75
N ARG A 450 -4.03 2.60 2.50
CA ARG A 450 -2.60 2.53 2.89
C ARG A 450 -2.39 2.48 4.41
N TYR A 451 -3.38 2.94 5.18
CA TYR A 451 -3.25 3.18 6.61
C TYR A 451 -3.13 1.94 7.49
N ILE A 452 -3.39 0.74 6.96
CA ILE A 452 -3.12 -0.53 7.65
C ILE A 452 -1.74 -1.11 7.34
N MET A 453 -0.96 -0.48 6.46
CA MET A 453 0.36 -0.97 6.07
C MET A 453 1.30 -1.07 7.28
N PHE A 454 1.31 -0.05 8.15
CA PHE A 454 2.20 -0.05 9.32
C PHE A 454 1.92 -1.19 10.32
N ILE A 455 0.67 -1.62 10.45
CA ILE A 455 0.27 -2.69 11.39
C ILE A 455 0.31 -4.09 10.76
N THR A 456 0.45 -4.17 9.43
CA THR A 456 0.49 -5.44 8.67
C THR A 456 1.56 -6.42 9.15
N PRO A 457 2.80 -6.00 9.51
CA PRO A 457 3.78 -6.92 10.07
C PRO A 457 3.29 -7.58 11.38
N LEU A 458 2.60 -6.83 12.24
CA LEU A 458 2.02 -7.39 13.48
C LEU A 458 0.82 -8.31 13.18
N MET A 459 0.02 -8.01 12.15
CA MET A 459 -1.01 -8.94 11.65
C MET A 459 -0.39 -10.30 11.30
N ILE A 460 0.71 -10.31 10.55
CA ILE A 460 1.44 -11.55 10.20
C ILE A 460 1.93 -12.25 11.47
N LEU A 461 2.52 -11.53 12.44
CA LEU A 461 2.90 -12.11 13.74
C LEU A 461 1.71 -12.79 14.45
N SER A 462 0.54 -12.15 14.47
CA SER A 462 -0.66 -12.71 15.08
C SER A 462 -1.20 -13.94 14.32
N SER A 463 -1.10 -13.95 12.99
CA SER A 463 -1.51 -15.09 12.16
C SER A 463 -0.80 -16.41 12.52
N ILE A 464 0.46 -16.34 12.96
CA ILE A 464 1.24 -17.53 13.37
C ILE A 464 0.59 -18.24 14.56
N TYR A 465 -0.02 -17.48 15.47
CA TYR A 465 -0.69 -18.03 16.63
C TYR A 465 -2.00 -18.74 16.27
N GLY A 466 -2.72 -18.25 15.25
CA GLY A 466 -3.85 -18.95 14.65
C GLY A 466 -3.44 -20.21 13.91
N PHE A 467 -2.36 -20.13 13.12
CA PHE A 467 -1.82 -21.30 12.42
C PHE A 467 -1.37 -22.39 13.39
N LYS A 468 -0.69 -22.00 14.49
CA LYS A 468 -0.34 -22.91 15.60
C LYS A 468 -1.58 -23.56 16.20
N PHE A 469 -2.66 -22.81 16.40
CA PHE A 469 -3.92 -23.34 16.91
C PHE A 469 -4.54 -24.39 15.97
N ILE A 470 -4.49 -24.19 14.65
CA ILE A 470 -4.92 -25.19 13.65
C ILE A 470 -4.08 -26.46 13.81
N VAL A 471 -2.75 -26.33 13.80
CA VAL A 471 -1.83 -27.48 13.86
C VAL A 471 -2.06 -28.29 15.14
N GLU A 472 -2.14 -27.65 16.30
CA GLU A 472 -2.41 -28.32 17.59
C GLU A 472 -3.80 -28.99 17.63
N SER A 473 -4.75 -28.48 16.85
CA SER A 473 -6.11 -29.02 16.75
C SER A 473 -6.17 -30.25 15.84
N LEU A 474 -5.44 -30.25 14.72
CA LEU A 474 -5.43 -31.34 13.75
C LEU A 474 -4.48 -32.48 14.11
N TYR A 475 -3.31 -32.16 14.68
CA TYR A 475 -2.20 -33.10 14.85
C TYR A 475 -1.95 -33.50 16.30
N THR A 476 -1.38 -34.69 16.48
CA THR A 476 -0.89 -35.20 17.77
C THR A 476 0.47 -34.58 18.12
N LYS A 477 0.97 -34.80 19.35
CA LYS A 477 2.34 -34.39 19.73
C LYS A 477 3.44 -35.06 18.88
N LYS A 478 3.13 -36.19 18.24
CA LYS A 478 4.01 -36.87 17.28
C LYS A 478 3.82 -36.35 15.84
N PHE A 479 3.05 -35.27 15.66
CA PHE A 479 2.73 -34.64 14.37
C PHE A 479 1.94 -35.52 13.38
N ASP A 480 1.32 -36.62 13.84
CA ASP A 480 0.34 -37.39 13.05
C ASP A 480 -1.06 -36.78 13.13
N LEU A 481 -1.83 -36.86 12.03
CA LEU A 481 -3.26 -36.52 12.03
C LEU A 481 -3.99 -37.34 13.10
N LYS A 482 -4.80 -36.68 13.93
CA LYS A 482 -5.63 -37.36 14.94
C LYS A 482 -6.55 -38.37 14.26
N LYS A 483 -6.60 -39.61 14.76
CA LYS A 483 -7.31 -40.74 14.14
C LYS A 483 -8.76 -40.41 13.77
N GLY A 484 -9.51 -39.76 14.68
CA GLY A 484 -10.91 -39.40 14.44
C GLY A 484 -11.14 -38.34 13.35
N LEU A 485 -10.15 -37.47 13.09
CA LEU A 485 -10.25 -36.41 12.07
C LEU A 485 -9.69 -36.83 10.71
N ARG A 486 -8.82 -37.85 10.68
CA ARG A 486 -8.00 -38.18 9.52
C ARG A 486 -8.81 -38.44 8.25
N LYS A 487 -9.84 -39.30 8.31
CA LYS A 487 -10.65 -39.66 7.13
C LYS A 487 -11.36 -38.42 6.55
N GLY A 488 -12.04 -37.66 7.40
CA GLY A 488 -12.74 -36.43 6.99
C GLY A 488 -11.78 -35.37 6.44
N PHE A 489 -10.64 -35.16 7.09
CA PHE A 489 -9.62 -34.21 6.63
C PHE A 489 -9.04 -34.57 5.26
N LEU A 490 -8.75 -35.86 5.01
CA LEU A 490 -8.26 -36.32 3.71
C LEU A 490 -9.33 -36.16 2.62
N ILE A 491 -10.59 -36.49 2.89
CA ILE A 491 -11.69 -36.29 1.93
C ILE A 491 -11.86 -34.80 1.61
N ALA A 492 -11.92 -33.94 2.63
CA ALA A 492 -12.09 -32.51 2.46
C ALA A 492 -10.92 -31.89 1.70
N SER A 493 -9.67 -32.23 2.04
CA SER A 493 -8.49 -31.73 1.32
C SER A 493 -8.44 -32.19 -0.13
N PHE A 494 -8.80 -33.45 -0.41
CA PHE A 494 -8.93 -33.94 -1.79
C PHE A 494 -9.99 -33.15 -2.58
N CYS A 495 -11.16 -32.91 -1.99
CA CYS A 495 -12.22 -32.14 -2.64
C CYS A 495 -11.78 -30.69 -2.91
N VAL A 496 -11.17 -30.03 -1.93
CA VAL A 496 -10.66 -28.66 -2.08
C VAL A 496 -9.61 -28.59 -3.17
N PHE A 497 -8.64 -29.51 -3.19
CA PHE A 497 -7.61 -29.53 -4.23
C PHE A 497 -8.17 -29.83 -5.61
N LEU A 498 -9.09 -30.80 -5.73
CA LEU A 498 -9.75 -31.12 -7.00
C LEU A 498 -10.52 -29.91 -7.54
N LEU A 499 -11.39 -29.31 -6.70
CA LEU A 499 -12.15 -28.12 -7.07
C LEU A 499 -11.23 -26.95 -7.41
N SER A 500 -10.15 -26.76 -6.66
CA SER A 500 -9.17 -25.70 -6.93
C SER A 500 -8.45 -25.93 -8.25
N THR A 501 -8.03 -27.14 -8.58
CA THR A 501 -7.41 -27.45 -9.88
C THR A 501 -8.38 -27.17 -11.04
N VAL A 502 -9.66 -27.54 -10.92
CA VAL A 502 -10.68 -27.22 -11.92
C VAL A 502 -10.87 -25.71 -12.06
N ALA A 503 -10.96 -24.99 -10.94
CA ALA A 503 -11.09 -23.53 -10.93
C ALA A 503 -9.84 -22.84 -11.51
N PHE A 504 -8.63 -23.33 -11.21
CA PHE A 504 -7.39 -22.84 -11.79
C PHE A 504 -7.36 -23.03 -13.31
N ALA A 505 -7.75 -24.21 -13.82
CA ALA A 505 -7.82 -24.43 -15.26
C ALA A 505 -8.86 -23.50 -15.94
N PHE A 506 -9.99 -23.24 -15.29
CA PHE A 506 -11.01 -22.31 -15.81
C PHE A 506 -10.50 -20.85 -15.84
N ILE A 507 -9.91 -20.38 -14.74
CA ILE A 507 -9.33 -19.03 -14.65
C ILE A 507 -8.14 -18.89 -15.60
N GLY A 508 -7.27 -19.90 -15.65
CA GLY A 508 -6.14 -19.97 -16.57
C GLY A 508 -6.59 -19.85 -18.02
N ASN A 509 -7.67 -20.53 -18.42
CA ASN A 509 -8.27 -20.34 -19.73
C ASN A 509 -8.85 -18.93 -19.95
N SER A 510 -9.41 -18.29 -18.93
CA SER A 510 -9.93 -16.92 -19.06
C SER A 510 -8.77 -15.91 -19.23
N VAL A 511 -7.74 -16.03 -18.40
CA VAL A 511 -6.59 -15.10 -18.34
C VAL A 511 -5.57 -15.37 -19.46
N ALA A 512 -5.49 -16.60 -19.97
CA ALA A 512 -4.54 -17.01 -21.01
C ALA A 512 -5.18 -17.33 -22.38
N GLY A 513 -6.48 -17.54 -22.42
CA GLY A 513 -7.22 -17.95 -23.61
C GLY A 513 -7.98 -16.83 -24.31
N GLU A 514 -8.47 -15.83 -23.57
CA GLU A 514 -9.15 -14.67 -24.12
C GLU A 514 -8.14 -13.53 -24.33
N SER A 515 -8.07 -13.03 -25.57
CA SER A 515 -7.30 -11.81 -25.84
C SER A 515 -8.10 -10.61 -25.38
N GLN A 516 -7.43 -9.69 -24.71
CA GLN A 516 -7.97 -8.40 -24.31
C GLN A 516 -7.02 -7.30 -24.75
N ASP A 517 -7.52 -6.07 -24.84
CA ASP A 517 -6.69 -4.92 -25.15
C ASP A 517 -5.76 -4.63 -23.97
N ILE A 518 -4.46 -4.85 -24.18
CA ILE A 518 -3.40 -4.57 -23.22
C ILE A 518 -2.65 -3.33 -23.66
N ASN A 519 -2.64 -2.31 -22.80
CA ASN A 519 -1.82 -1.11 -22.98
C ASN A 519 -0.38 -1.39 -22.56
N LYS A 520 0.52 -1.52 -23.54
CA LYS A 520 1.96 -1.48 -23.30
C LYS A 520 2.40 -0.03 -23.31
N TYR A 521 2.46 0.57 -22.12
CA TYR A 521 2.78 1.99 -21.96
C TYR A 521 4.22 2.27 -22.38
N LEU A 522 4.42 3.40 -23.05
CA LEU A 522 5.72 4.04 -23.27
C LEU A 522 5.81 5.34 -22.49
N VAL A 523 4.66 6.01 -22.30
CA VAL A 523 4.50 7.18 -21.44
C VAL A 523 3.16 7.06 -20.73
N LYS A 524 3.10 7.35 -19.42
CA LYS A 524 1.85 7.39 -18.66
C LYS A 524 1.85 8.53 -17.64
N GLN A 525 1.28 9.66 -18.03
CA GLN A 525 1.09 10.83 -17.18
C GLN A 525 -0.36 10.95 -16.72
N SER A 526 -0.79 10.00 -15.88
CA SER A 526 -2.17 9.92 -15.38
C SER A 526 -2.45 10.79 -14.15
N TYR A 527 -1.44 11.46 -13.56
CA TYR A 527 -1.60 12.31 -12.38
C TYR A 527 -2.00 13.76 -12.72
N ALA A 528 -2.73 13.93 -13.82
CA ALA A 528 -3.11 15.24 -14.33
C ALA A 528 -4.45 15.68 -13.72
N HIS A 529 -4.40 16.67 -12.84
CA HIS A 529 -5.54 17.15 -12.03
C HIS A 529 -5.62 18.68 -11.91
N ILE A 530 -4.67 19.40 -12.52
CA ILE A 530 -4.68 20.85 -12.64
C ILE A 530 -5.24 21.23 -14.00
N ASP A 531 -6.10 22.25 -14.02
CA ASP A 531 -6.67 22.81 -15.23
C ASP A 531 -5.59 23.41 -16.16
N LEU A 532 -5.55 22.94 -17.40
CA LEU A 532 -4.81 23.52 -18.52
C LEU A 532 -5.80 23.93 -19.62
N PRO A 533 -6.38 25.14 -19.55
CA PRO A 533 -7.34 25.61 -20.54
C PRO A 533 -6.72 25.76 -21.94
N VAL A 534 -7.48 25.38 -22.96
CA VAL A 534 -7.17 25.61 -24.38
C VAL A 534 -8.15 26.64 -24.93
N THR A 535 -7.68 27.87 -25.09
CA THR A 535 -8.46 29.00 -25.59
C THR A 535 -7.97 29.46 -26.96
N SER A 536 -8.72 30.34 -27.64
CA SER A 536 -8.32 30.91 -28.94
C SER A 536 -6.99 31.66 -28.94
N LYS A 537 -6.47 31.99 -27.75
CA LYS A 537 -5.17 32.65 -27.54
C LYS A 537 -4.09 31.70 -27.03
N GLN A 538 -4.41 30.43 -26.83
CA GLN A 538 -3.54 29.42 -26.22
C GLN A 538 -3.34 28.23 -27.15
N ILE A 539 -2.10 28.05 -27.61
CA ILE A 539 -1.66 26.83 -28.28
C ILE A 539 -0.91 26.01 -27.24
N VAL A 540 -1.41 24.81 -26.97
CA VAL A 540 -0.76 23.84 -26.08
C VAL A 540 0.01 22.85 -26.94
N LYS A 541 1.30 22.64 -26.61
CA LYS A 541 2.13 21.63 -27.25
C LYS A 541 2.83 20.77 -26.20
N GLN A 542 2.79 19.45 -26.34
CA GLN A 542 3.52 18.52 -25.51
C GLN A 542 4.48 17.71 -26.38
N THR A 543 5.78 17.75 -26.07
CA THR A 543 6.75 16.88 -26.74
C THR A 543 6.90 15.56 -25.98
N PHE A 544 7.21 14.49 -26.71
CA PHE A 544 7.55 13.20 -26.13
C PHE A 544 8.53 12.44 -27.03
N ASN A 545 9.36 11.61 -26.40
CA ASN A 545 10.36 10.80 -27.09
C ASN A 545 10.09 9.32 -26.87
N VAL A 546 9.98 8.56 -27.96
CA VAL A 546 9.81 7.11 -27.94
C VAL A 546 10.66 6.45 -29.02
N ASP A 547 11.09 5.22 -28.78
CA ASP A 547 11.89 4.40 -29.70
C ASP A 547 11.19 3.09 -30.10
N SER A 548 10.00 2.87 -29.57
CA SER A 548 9.23 1.64 -29.72
C SER A 548 7.90 1.91 -30.46
N PRO A 549 7.35 0.92 -31.19
CA PRO A 549 6.06 1.07 -31.87
C PRO A 549 4.93 1.47 -30.92
N PHE A 550 4.00 2.30 -31.39
CA PHE A 550 2.80 2.69 -30.65
C PHE A 550 1.64 2.96 -31.62
N ASN A 551 0.42 2.79 -31.11
CA ASN A 551 -0.81 2.95 -31.91
C ASN A 551 -1.91 3.74 -31.17
N SER A 552 -1.68 4.12 -29.93
CA SER A 552 -2.63 4.85 -29.10
C SER A 552 -1.94 6.00 -28.38
N ILE A 553 -2.52 7.19 -28.53
CA ILE A 553 -2.22 8.35 -27.69
C ILE A 553 -3.52 8.75 -27.01
N GLN A 554 -3.48 8.94 -25.70
CA GLN A 554 -4.63 9.42 -24.93
C GLN A 554 -4.29 10.75 -24.28
N ILE A 555 -5.21 11.70 -24.28
CA ILE A 555 -5.06 13.04 -23.67
C ILE A 555 -6.11 13.19 -22.58
N ALA A 556 -5.69 13.57 -21.38
CA ALA A 556 -6.57 13.77 -20.23
C ALA A 556 -7.43 15.04 -20.39
N VAL A 557 -8.75 14.86 -20.38
CA VAL A 557 -9.75 15.94 -20.43
C VAL A 557 -10.32 16.12 -19.03
N LEU A 558 -10.06 17.27 -18.43
CA LEU A 558 -10.60 17.61 -17.11
C LEU A 558 -11.98 18.23 -17.19
N LYS A 559 -12.22 19.10 -18.19
CA LYS A 559 -13.53 19.69 -18.46
C LYS A 559 -13.78 19.76 -19.96
N GLU A 560 -14.97 19.36 -20.34
CA GLU A 560 -15.44 19.46 -21.73
C GLU A 560 -15.66 20.94 -22.13
N PRO A 561 -15.42 21.29 -23.40
CA PRO A 561 -15.77 22.60 -23.95
C PRO A 561 -17.28 22.73 -24.20
N ASP A 562 -17.70 23.88 -24.71
CA ASP A 562 -18.99 24.02 -25.39
C ASP A 562 -19.08 23.10 -26.62
N GLU A 563 -20.20 22.38 -26.75
CA GLU A 563 -20.42 21.34 -27.76
C GLU A 563 -20.23 21.84 -29.20
N ALA A 564 -20.56 23.12 -29.45
CA ALA A 564 -20.49 23.71 -30.78
C ALA A 564 -19.12 24.33 -31.10
N SER A 565 -18.20 24.40 -30.13
CA SER A 565 -16.81 24.81 -30.35
C SER A 565 -16.03 23.72 -31.08
N LYS A 566 -14.89 24.08 -31.70
CA LYS A 566 -14.03 23.12 -32.42
C LYS A 566 -12.57 23.30 -32.07
N TYR A 567 -11.86 22.19 -31.96
CA TYR A 567 -10.45 22.12 -31.60
C TYR A 567 -9.68 21.32 -32.64
N ARG A 568 -8.47 21.73 -32.97
CA ARG A 568 -7.58 20.96 -33.86
C ARG A 568 -6.56 20.23 -33.03
N LEU A 569 -6.50 18.91 -33.21
CA LEU A 569 -5.53 18.03 -32.58
C LEU A 569 -4.58 17.55 -33.65
N LYS A 570 -3.29 17.82 -33.45
CA LYS A 570 -2.24 17.45 -34.39
C LYS A 570 -1.15 16.68 -33.66
N VAL A 571 -0.64 15.62 -34.28
CA VAL A 571 0.55 14.91 -33.80
C VAL A 571 1.58 14.89 -34.91
N VAL A 572 2.78 15.38 -34.61
CA VAL A 572 3.86 15.58 -35.58
C VAL A 572 5.07 14.77 -35.15
N ASP A 573 5.57 13.90 -36.03
CA ASP A 573 6.92 13.35 -35.97
C ASP A 573 7.89 14.46 -36.38
N LYS A 574 8.57 15.06 -35.39
CA LYS A 574 9.52 16.15 -35.63
C LYS A 574 10.80 15.67 -36.28
N THR A 575 11.23 14.45 -35.98
CA THR A 575 12.48 13.88 -36.50
C THR A 575 12.38 13.67 -38.01
N ASN A 576 11.27 13.10 -38.48
CA ASN A 576 11.03 12.82 -39.90
C ASN A 576 10.19 13.90 -40.60
N LYS A 577 9.78 14.96 -39.88
CA LYS A 577 8.95 16.07 -40.38
C LYS A 577 7.66 15.59 -41.04
N LYS A 578 6.94 14.69 -40.38
CA LYS A 578 5.72 14.06 -40.87
C LYS A 578 4.58 14.33 -39.89
N ASP A 579 3.45 14.79 -40.41
CA ASP A 579 2.19 14.83 -39.64
C ASP A 579 1.61 13.42 -39.61
N ILE A 580 1.44 12.86 -38.40
CA ILE A 580 0.96 11.48 -38.21
C ILE A 580 -0.53 11.44 -37.82
N TYR A 581 -1.06 12.57 -37.34
CA TYR A 581 -2.47 12.80 -37.05
C TYR A 581 -2.75 14.30 -37.17
N ASP A 582 -3.87 14.69 -37.80
CA ASP A 582 -4.27 16.09 -37.96
C ASP A 582 -5.78 16.18 -38.23
N GLU A 583 -6.58 16.38 -37.18
CA GLU A 583 -8.03 16.42 -37.27
C GLU A 583 -8.64 17.61 -36.50
N VAL A 584 -9.81 18.08 -36.97
CA VAL A 584 -10.64 19.06 -36.27
C VAL A 584 -11.77 18.31 -35.57
N ILE A 585 -11.79 18.40 -34.25
CA ILE A 585 -12.66 17.68 -33.33
C ILE A 585 -13.76 18.61 -32.83
N ALA A 586 -15.00 18.12 -32.78
CA ALA A 586 -16.12 18.89 -32.25
C ALA A 586 -16.06 18.90 -30.71
N GLY A 587 -16.57 19.97 -30.10
CA GLY A 587 -16.62 20.10 -28.65
C GLY A 587 -17.38 18.94 -27.98
N SER A 588 -18.43 18.45 -28.65
CA SER A 588 -19.23 17.30 -28.24
C SER A 588 -18.47 15.97 -28.17
N ASP A 589 -17.29 15.85 -28.78
CA ASP A 589 -16.49 14.62 -28.78
C ASP A 589 -15.59 14.51 -27.54
N PHE A 590 -15.41 15.60 -26.80
CA PHE A 590 -14.68 15.60 -25.53
C PHE A 590 -15.64 15.32 -24.39
N VAL A 591 -15.30 14.35 -23.55
CA VAL A 591 -16.09 13.99 -22.37
C VAL A 591 -15.34 14.38 -21.10
N GLU A 592 -16.01 15.09 -20.20
CA GLU A 592 -15.45 15.51 -18.92
C GLU A 592 -14.92 14.32 -18.09
N ALA A 593 -13.78 14.52 -17.41
CA ALA A 593 -13.12 13.53 -16.57
C ALA A 593 -12.77 12.20 -17.26
N THR A 594 -12.51 12.24 -18.57
CA THR A 594 -12.09 11.08 -19.37
C THR A 594 -10.82 11.38 -20.19
N ASN A 595 -10.36 10.40 -20.96
CA ASN A 595 -9.29 10.59 -21.92
C ASN A 595 -9.83 10.63 -23.35
N TYR A 596 -9.41 11.61 -24.14
CA TYR A 596 -9.63 11.62 -25.58
C TYR A 596 -8.59 10.72 -26.27
N GLN A 597 -9.04 9.79 -27.10
CA GLN A 597 -8.17 8.80 -27.76
C GLN A 597 -7.85 9.18 -29.20
N ILE A 598 -6.56 9.15 -29.54
CA ILE A 598 -6.01 9.31 -30.88
C ILE A 598 -5.41 7.97 -31.31
N ASN A 599 -5.93 7.42 -32.40
CA ASN A 599 -5.43 6.18 -32.98
C ASN A 599 -4.41 6.49 -34.09
N VAL A 600 -3.22 5.91 -33.97
CA VAL A 600 -2.11 6.06 -34.92
C VAL A 600 -1.50 4.69 -35.22
N ASN A 601 -0.49 4.61 -36.09
CA ASN A 601 0.24 3.37 -36.35
C ASN A 601 1.71 3.68 -36.63
N GLU A 602 2.43 4.11 -35.60
CA GLU A 602 3.80 4.56 -35.72
C GLU A 602 4.80 3.48 -35.31
N LYS A 603 5.88 3.41 -36.09
CA LYS A 603 6.96 2.42 -35.95
C LYS A 603 8.30 3.14 -36.05
N PRO A 604 8.71 3.88 -35.00
CA PRO A 604 9.96 4.60 -35.00
C PRO A 604 11.15 3.64 -35.22
N LYS A 605 12.14 4.06 -36.02
CA LYS A 605 13.36 3.27 -36.29
C LYS A 605 14.48 3.49 -35.26
N GLY A 606 14.20 4.31 -34.25
CA GLY A 606 15.10 4.73 -33.18
C GLY A 606 14.40 5.81 -32.35
N LYS A 607 15.12 6.41 -31.41
CA LYS A 607 14.56 7.48 -30.57
C LYS A 607 14.08 8.64 -31.42
N THR A 608 12.76 8.84 -31.47
CA THR A 608 12.05 9.78 -32.33
C THR A 608 11.29 10.78 -31.45
N GLU A 609 11.40 12.07 -31.76
CA GLU A 609 10.67 13.12 -31.06
C GLU A 609 9.34 13.38 -31.76
N TYR A 610 8.26 13.32 -30.99
CA TYR A 610 6.92 13.65 -31.42
C TYR A 610 6.38 14.86 -30.65
N VAL A 611 5.42 15.57 -31.25
CA VAL A 611 4.73 16.69 -30.63
C VAL A 611 3.22 16.55 -30.80
N ILE A 612 2.51 16.58 -29.68
CA ILE A 612 1.05 16.75 -29.64
C ILE A 612 0.77 18.24 -29.60
N GLU A 613 -0.05 18.75 -30.52
CA GLU A 613 -0.49 20.15 -30.56
C GLU A 613 -2.01 20.21 -30.44
N VAL A 614 -2.51 21.05 -29.55
CA VAL A 614 -3.94 21.29 -29.33
C VAL A 614 -4.20 22.79 -29.33
N TYR A 615 -5.13 23.24 -30.19
CA TYR A 615 -5.56 24.63 -30.23
C TYR A 615 -7.01 24.77 -30.70
N GLN A 616 -7.66 25.84 -30.24
CA GLN A 616 -9.06 26.13 -30.60
C GLN A 616 -9.14 26.71 -32.01
N VAL A 617 -10.02 26.15 -32.85
CA VAL A 617 -10.28 26.61 -34.22
C VAL A 617 -11.54 27.47 -34.27
N GLU A 618 -12.59 27.05 -33.57
CA GLU A 618 -13.88 27.74 -33.53
C GLU A 618 -14.31 27.89 -32.07
N ASN A 619 -14.62 29.13 -31.66
CA ASN A 619 -15.05 29.45 -30.30
C ASN A 619 -16.52 29.87 -30.31
N LYS A 620 -17.40 29.05 -29.73
CA LYS A 620 -18.82 29.37 -29.58
C LYS A 620 -19.17 29.93 -28.21
N ASN A 621 -18.42 29.53 -27.17
CA ASN A 621 -18.57 30.06 -25.82
C ASN A 621 -17.19 30.17 -25.14
N PRO A 622 -16.62 31.39 -25.02
CA PRO A 622 -15.34 31.61 -24.38
C PRO A 622 -15.30 31.23 -22.89
N GLU A 623 -16.45 31.16 -22.21
CA GLU A 623 -16.54 30.84 -20.78
C GLU A 623 -16.48 29.33 -20.51
N LYS A 624 -16.67 28.50 -21.53
CA LYS A 624 -16.57 27.03 -21.45
C LYS A 624 -15.49 26.49 -22.42
N PRO A 625 -14.19 26.77 -22.17
CA PRO A 625 -13.11 26.22 -23.00
C PRO A 625 -12.86 24.75 -22.68
N LEU A 626 -12.22 24.03 -23.60
CA LEU A 626 -11.64 22.71 -23.34
C LEU A 626 -10.57 22.88 -22.27
N VAL A 627 -10.63 22.07 -21.21
CA VAL A 627 -9.63 22.05 -20.16
C VAL A 627 -8.95 20.70 -20.16
N LEU A 628 -7.68 20.70 -20.56
CA LEU A 628 -6.82 19.52 -20.48
C LEU A 628 -6.27 19.39 -19.06
N GLY A 629 -5.79 18.20 -18.73
CA GLY A 629 -5.08 17.96 -17.48
C GLY A 629 -3.60 18.37 -17.54
N THR A 630 -3.09 18.93 -16.45
CA THR A 630 -1.67 18.98 -16.11
C THR A 630 -1.49 18.69 -14.62
N TYR A 631 -0.27 18.76 -14.10
CA TYR A 631 0.01 18.55 -12.68
C TYR A 631 0.77 19.74 -12.10
N THR A 632 0.85 19.80 -10.76
CA THR A 632 1.54 20.86 -10.04
C THR A 632 3.01 20.88 -10.42
N PRO A 633 3.53 21.97 -10.99
CA PRO A 633 4.97 22.12 -11.19
C PRO A 633 5.66 22.02 -9.82
N ASP A 634 6.56 21.06 -9.68
CA ASP A 634 7.40 20.88 -8.49
C ASP A 634 8.84 20.64 -8.94
N ALA A 635 9.77 20.45 -8.02
CA ALA A 635 11.16 20.23 -8.36
C ALA A 635 11.42 18.93 -9.13
N VAL A 636 10.44 18.04 -9.20
CA VAL A 636 10.47 16.76 -9.92
C VAL A 636 9.64 16.87 -11.20
N ASP A 637 10.27 16.56 -12.32
CA ASP A 637 9.59 16.34 -13.59
C ASP A 637 9.08 14.89 -13.66
N LEU A 638 7.77 14.69 -13.82
CA LEU A 638 7.18 13.35 -13.91
C LEU A 638 7.47 12.67 -15.25
N TYR A 639 7.79 13.44 -16.30
CA TYR A 639 8.21 12.95 -17.60
C TYR A 639 9.41 13.76 -18.16
N PRO A 640 10.64 13.45 -17.70
CA PRO A 640 11.84 14.21 -18.08
C PRO A 640 12.28 14.03 -19.55
N TYR A 641 11.54 13.25 -20.34
CA TYR A 641 11.82 13.00 -21.75
C TYR A 641 10.93 13.81 -22.70
N GLY A 642 10.17 14.76 -22.18
CA GLY A 642 9.30 15.67 -22.92
C GLY A 642 9.32 17.09 -22.35
N ALA A 643 8.46 17.94 -22.89
CA ALA A 643 8.20 19.27 -22.35
C ALA A 643 6.85 19.79 -22.82
N LEU A 644 6.14 20.45 -21.90
CA LEU A 644 4.96 21.24 -22.20
C LEU A 644 5.36 22.66 -22.65
N TYR A 645 4.69 23.15 -23.69
CA TYR A 645 4.76 24.52 -24.17
C TYR A 645 3.35 25.11 -24.24
N VAL A 646 3.18 26.30 -23.70
CA VAL A 646 1.95 27.08 -23.86
C VAL A 646 2.34 28.39 -24.54
N ASN A 647 1.76 28.64 -25.73
CA ASN A 647 2.12 29.79 -26.57
C ASN A 647 3.61 29.89 -26.90
N GLY A 648 4.24 28.74 -27.14
CA GLY A 648 5.68 28.66 -27.42
C GLY A 648 6.59 28.84 -26.21
N VAL A 649 6.04 29.14 -25.03
CA VAL A 649 6.81 29.24 -23.78
C VAL A 649 6.83 27.88 -23.10
N LYS A 650 8.04 27.34 -22.88
CA LYS A 650 8.26 26.10 -22.13
C LYS A 650 7.77 26.26 -20.69
N LYS A 651 7.01 25.29 -20.21
CA LYS A 651 6.63 25.17 -18.80
C LYS A 651 7.61 24.22 -18.14
N GLU A 652 8.43 24.74 -17.24
CA GLU A 652 9.47 23.94 -16.57
C GLU A 652 8.82 22.94 -15.60
N LYS A 653 9.27 21.67 -15.69
CA LYS A 653 8.87 20.56 -14.81
C LYS A 653 7.36 20.30 -14.77
N GLN A 654 6.68 20.59 -15.87
CA GLN A 654 5.26 20.42 -16.04
C GLN A 654 4.98 19.74 -17.38
N ASP A 655 4.08 18.75 -17.36
CA ASP A 655 3.59 18.08 -18.57
C ASP A 655 2.07 18.11 -18.63
N MET A 656 1.56 18.02 -19.85
CA MET A 656 0.17 17.65 -20.09
C MET A 656 -0.11 16.24 -19.55
N GLY A 657 -1.35 15.96 -19.18
CA GLY A 657 -1.81 14.60 -18.91
C GLY A 657 -1.99 13.85 -20.21
N PHE A 658 -1.10 12.90 -20.50
CA PHE A 658 -1.20 12.06 -21.69
C PHE A 658 -0.61 10.67 -21.45
N THR A 659 -1.04 9.71 -22.27
CA THR A 659 -0.41 8.39 -22.33
C THR A 659 -0.08 8.06 -23.77
N VAL A 660 1.06 7.39 -23.98
CA VAL A 660 1.45 6.81 -25.26
C VAL A 660 1.60 5.32 -25.04
N SER A 661 0.91 4.50 -25.82
CA SER A 661 0.97 3.05 -25.66
C SER A 661 0.85 2.32 -26.99
N HIS A 662 1.36 1.08 -26.97
CA HIS A 662 0.98 0.07 -27.95
C HIS A 662 -0.12 -0.80 -27.36
N VAL A 663 -1.34 -0.59 -27.83
CA VAL A 663 -2.48 -1.46 -27.53
C VAL A 663 -2.33 -2.72 -28.36
N ALA A 664 -2.09 -3.83 -27.67
CA ALA A 664 -2.02 -5.16 -28.27
C ALA A 664 -3.19 -6.00 -27.78
N SER A 665 -3.92 -6.64 -28.70
CA SER A 665 -4.92 -7.65 -28.38
C SER A 665 -4.19 -8.97 -28.06
N GLU A 666 -3.88 -9.18 -26.79
CA GLU A 666 -3.16 -10.35 -26.30
C GLU A 666 -3.75 -10.85 -24.97
N PRO A 667 -3.56 -12.13 -24.61
CA PRO A 667 -3.96 -12.60 -23.29
C PRO A 667 -3.09 -11.98 -22.20
N ILE A 668 -3.63 -11.89 -20.97
CA ILE A 668 -2.91 -11.38 -19.79
C ILE A 668 -1.63 -12.16 -19.57
N ILE A 669 -1.72 -13.50 -19.59
CA ILE A 669 -0.55 -14.38 -19.56
C ILE A 669 -0.53 -15.30 -20.78
N PRO A 670 0.64 -15.68 -21.30
CA PRO A 670 0.71 -16.66 -22.38
C PRO A 670 0.15 -18.05 -21.96
N LYS A 671 -0.47 -18.78 -22.89
CA LYS A 671 -1.01 -20.13 -22.64
C LYS A 671 0.01 -21.11 -22.04
N TYR A 672 1.26 -21.08 -22.51
CA TYR A 672 2.31 -21.94 -21.97
C TYR A 672 2.65 -21.60 -20.52
N VAL A 673 2.58 -20.31 -20.14
CA VAL A 673 2.79 -19.85 -18.77
C VAL A 673 1.65 -20.38 -17.88
N SER A 674 0.40 -20.27 -18.33
CA SER A 674 -0.75 -20.85 -17.62
C SER A 674 -0.58 -22.37 -17.42
N ALA A 675 -0.19 -23.10 -18.46
CA ALA A 675 0.00 -24.55 -18.37
C ALA A 675 1.11 -24.95 -17.38
N ILE A 676 2.22 -24.19 -17.32
CA ILE A 676 3.28 -24.38 -16.35
C ILE A 676 2.77 -24.12 -14.93
N PHE A 677 1.99 -23.04 -14.73
CA PHE A 677 1.37 -22.75 -13.44
C PHE A 677 0.40 -23.85 -13.01
N ASP A 678 -0.48 -24.31 -13.89
CA ASP A 678 -1.43 -25.39 -13.62
C ASP A 678 -0.72 -26.68 -13.22
N LEU A 679 0.33 -27.05 -13.95
CA LEU A 679 1.16 -28.20 -13.61
C LEU A 679 1.83 -28.03 -12.24
N GLY A 680 2.38 -26.85 -11.96
CA GLY A 680 2.96 -26.51 -10.67
C GLY A 680 1.96 -26.65 -9.52
N VAL A 681 0.74 -26.13 -9.69
CA VAL A 681 -0.37 -26.25 -8.72
C VAL A 681 -0.73 -27.72 -8.49
N ILE A 682 -0.87 -28.53 -9.55
CA ILE A 682 -1.16 -29.96 -9.44
C ILE A 682 -0.07 -30.69 -8.66
N ILE A 683 1.21 -30.40 -8.95
CA ILE A 683 2.36 -31.01 -8.24
C ILE A 683 2.33 -30.61 -6.76
N ILE A 684 2.08 -29.34 -6.44
CA ILE A 684 1.99 -28.85 -5.06
C ILE A 684 0.83 -29.51 -4.31
N PHE A 685 -0.35 -29.61 -4.93
CA PHE A 685 -1.52 -30.26 -4.33
C PHE A 685 -1.31 -31.75 -4.13
N ALA A 686 -0.80 -32.46 -5.14
CA ALA A 686 -0.49 -33.89 -5.03
C ALA A 686 0.58 -34.16 -3.96
N GLY A 687 1.66 -33.37 -3.94
CA GLY A 687 2.71 -33.45 -2.93
C GLY A 687 2.19 -33.17 -1.52
N THR A 688 1.37 -32.14 -1.36
CA THR A 688 0.72 -31.80 -0.08
C THR A 688 -0.20 -32.91 0.40
N TYR A 689 -1.05 -33.44 -0.49
CA TYR A 689 -1.95 -34.54 -0.17
C TYR A 689 -1.21 -35.81 0.22
N TYR A 690 -0.09 -36.11 -0.47
CA TYR A 690 0.79 -37.20 -0.11
C TYR A 690 1.40 -37.03 1.29
N VAL A 691 1.82 -35.80 1.64
CA VAL A 691 2.29 -35.46 2.99
C VAL A 691 1.20 -35.78 4.03
N PHE A 692 -0.05 -35.40 3.81
CA PHE A 692 -1.16 -35.71 4.72
C PHE A 692 -1.44 -37.21 4.86
N ARG A 693 -1.29 -37.98 3.79
CA ARG A 693 -1.59 -39.42 3.77
C ARG A 693 -0.56 -40.28 4.49
N ARG A 694 0.71 -39.87 4.57
CA ARG A 694 1.79 -40.69 5.15
C ARG A 694 1.74 -40.68 6.70
N LYS A 695 2.09 -41.79 7.36
CA LYS A 695 2.25 -41.83 8.83
C LYS A 695 3.72 -41.63 9.20
N THR A 696 4.00 -41.08 10.39
CA THR A 696 5.38 -40.91 10.87
C THR A 696 6.15 -42.23 11.08
N GLY A 697 5.47 -43.39 11.04
CA GLY A 697 6.08 -44.72 11.15
C GLY A 697 6.51 -45.38 9.83
N ASP A 698 6.17 -44.83 8.66
CA ASP A 698 6.44 -45.45 7.34
C ASP A 698 7.89 -45.23 6.83
N ASN A 699 8.82 -44.93 7.73
CA ASN A 699 10.25 -44.71 7.44
C ASN A 699 11.17 -45.58 8.33
N ARG A 700 10.63 -46.68 8.90
CA ARG A 700 11.46 -47.74 9.47
C ARG A 700 11.67 -48.84 8.47
#